data_AF-A0A7G5LX79-F1
#
_entry.id   AF-A0A7G5LX79-F1
#
_cell.length_a   1.000
_cell.length_b   1.000
_cell.length_c   1.000
_cell.angle_alpha   90.00
_cell.angle_beta   90.00
_cell.angle_gamma   90.00
#
_symmetry.space_group_name_H-M   'P 1'
#
loop_
_entity.id
_entity.type
_entity.pdbx_description
1 polymer ?
#
loop_
_entity_poly.entity_id
_entity_poly.type
_entity_poly.pdbx_seq_one_letter_code
_entity_poly.pdbx_strand_id
1 'polypeptide(L)'
;MTGPAVRRRVGPVATGALLRRLRDRDRLVALVGAWDDGHDLVAYEPDRLLGADEDPFDLGTGPADGAAASATAAGTWIGWWGYPLGARLEDIGEAPPRPYPLPDADLARYDTVLRREPDGVWWFESVAAPEAAERRWDALAALLAGPEPAAAPYALEPFVAVPGLDAHREAVRRAIAHIHAGDIFQANICLRLESRLSGDPLEMFLAGVEELRPAYAAFIAGRTGTVVSLSPELYVRRTGDRVVSSPIKGTAPAGSDPAELAASVKNRAENVMIVDLVRNDLGRVARTGTVEVTATAAPRPHTGVWHLVSDVEAVLLPGTSDADVLRASFPPGSVTGAPKVRAMQVIGELEATGREVYTGAVGYAGPRGLEANVAIRTFEVRGEHVWLGVGGGVVADSDPDDELRECFTKATPLLRAVGGTFAGGAASSGPVGRGAASPPGRAVYRDRPPDPASGIFDTLLVRDGVPVDLDGHVTRLADAARAVYGIALDADDLALRAGDAATDLAGSHRLRLALDPRTGAVDVRTTPAGVVPSDPWTLRPVVVPGGLGDAKWRDRALLDTLPGAPWTPTRDPLLVDTDDSVLETGRGNVFAVFDDGVHTPALDGRILPGVTREVVLGLLRARAVPVHERRIALAELAGATELFVTNAIGRVRAVTEVEGVVQRAPGRTTAWLRSLDTSAPPNLRDSAPLVGATPQDSSRAGARVLLIDNYDSFVHNLAQYVRELGAQATVVRNDAVDVDALERMRRAGAFTHLVLSPGPGAPSGAGVSVDAVRAFGSSTPILGVCLGHQAIGEAYGARVVRAPRPVHGVPSLIHHDGLGVYAGMDGPLVAARYHSLIVEGLPDALVPTAWNAEGVLMGVRHREHPVEGVQVHPESILTPRGHDLLVNFLSPDVRA
;
A
#
# COMPACT_ATOMS: atom_id res chain seq x y z
N MET A 1 -22.59 40.44 -8.17
CA MET A 1 -21.39 41.17 -8.66
C MET A 1 -20.66 41.69 -7.44
N THR A 2 -19.61 40.98 -7.02
CA THR A 2 -18.70 41.40 -5.94
C THR A 2 -17.85 42.57 -6.43
N GLY A 3 -17.71 43.65 -5.65
CA GLY A 3 -16.78 44.73 -5.96
C GLY A 3 -15.33 44.23 -6.02
N PRO A 4 -14.38 45.01 -6.55
CA PRO A 4 -12.97 44.64 -6.55
C PRO A 4 -12.49 44.43 -5.11
N ALA A 5 -11.78 43.32 -4.87
CA ALA A 5 -11.24 42.99 -3.55
C ALA A 5 -10.30 44.10 -3.06
N VAL A 6 -10.49 44.55 -1.81
CA VAL A 6 -9.58 45.50 -1.16
C VAL A 6 -8.38 44.71 -0.66
N ARG A 7 -7.18 45.08 -1.13
CA ARG A 7 -5.92 44.45 -0.69
C ARG A 7 -4.96 45.52 -0.14
N ARG A 8 -4.48 45.34 1.10
CA ARG A 8 -3.57 46.27 1.78
C ARG A 8 -2.42 45.54 2.43
N ARG A 9 -1.21 46.09 2.34
CA ARG A 9 -0.02 45.52 2.98
C ARG A 9 -0.06 45.82 4.48
N VAL A 10 -0.06 44.78 5.30
CA VAL A 10 0.06 44.90 6.76
C VAL A 10 1.53 45.03 7.17
N GLY A 11 2.41 44.24 6.54
CA GLY A 11 3.85 44.26 6.80
C GLY A 11 4.36 43.02 7.55
N PRO A 12 5.65 42.99 7.92
CA PRO A 12 6.25 41.85 8.63
C PRO A 12 5.84 41.89 10.11
N VAL A 13 5.00 40.94 10.53
CA VAL A 13 4.60 40.73 11.92
C VAL A 13 4.72 39.24 12.21
N ALA A 14 5.34 38.87 13.33
CA ALA A 14 5.41 37.47 13.74
C ALA A 14 4.01 36.90 13.96
N THR A 15 3.74 35.68 13.49
CA THR A 15 2.41 35.05 13.56
C THR A 15 1.87 35.01 15.00
N GLY A 16 2.71 34.65 15.97
CA GLY A 16 2.32 34.65 17.39
C GLY A 16 1.93 36.04 17.92
N ALA A 17 2.66 37.09 17.54
CA ALA A 17 2.36 38.46 17.93
C ALA A 17 1.02 38.94 17.32
N LEU A 18 0.77 38.60 16.05
CA LEU A 18 -0.49 38.91 15.38
C LEU A 18 -1.67 38.21 16.09
N LEU A 19 -1.56 36.91 16.35
CA LEU A 19 -2.62 36.14 16.98
C LEU A 19 -2.92 36.63 18.41
N ARG A 20 -1.89 36.96 19.19
CA ARG A 20 -2.07 37.54 20.54
C ARG A 20 -2.84 38.87 20.51
N ARG A 21 -2.63 39.72 19.50
CA ARG A 21 -3.40 40.96 19.31
C ARG A 21 -4.86 40.73 18.93
N LEU A 22 -5.16 39.56 18.37
CA LEU A 22 -6.50 39.19 17.90
C LEU A 22 -7.24 38.23 18.85
N ARG A 23 -6.64 37.86 19.97
CA ARG A 23 -7.14 36.85 20.94
C ARG A 23 -8.60 37.05 21.35
N ASP A 24 -8.98 38.29 21.64
CA ASP A 24 -10.33 38.63 22.12
C ASP A 24 -11.33 38.86 20.98
N ARG A 25 -10.93 38.61 19.72
CA ARG A 25 -11.81 38.77 18.56
C ARG A 25 -12.72 37.57 18.42
N ASP A 26 -13.99 37.85 18.17
CA ASP A 26 -14.99 36.82 17.98
C ASP A 26 -14.59 35.90 16.82
N ARG A 27 -14.70 34.59 17.04
CA ARG A 27 -14.37 33.55 16.07
C ARG A 27 -12.99 33.69 15.42
N LEU A 28 -11.97 33.97 16.22
CA LEU A 28 -10.60 33.91 15.74
C LEU A 28 -10.29 32.53 15.14
N VAL A 29 -9.78 32.54 13.91
CA VAL A 29 -9.23 31.36 13.23
C VAL A 29 -7.82 31.64 12.73
N ALA A 30 -6.97 30.62 12.76
CA ALA A 30 -5.61 30.66 12.22
C ALA A 30 -5.28 29.33 11.54
N LEU A 31 -4.88 29.36 10.28
CA LEU A 31 -4.34 28.24 9.52
C LEU A 31 -2.87 28.56 9.23
N VAL A 32 -1.94 27.75 9.74
CA VAL A 32 -0.50 28.02 9.70
C VAL A 32 0.25 26.80 9.14
N GLY A 33 1.22 27.04 8.25
CA GLY A 33 2.06 25.99 7.66
C GLY A 33 1.93 25.87 6.14
N ALA A 34 1.50 24.70 5.65
CA ALA A 34 1.45 24.33 4.24
C ALA A 34 0.10 24.61 3.56
N TRP A 35 -0.77 25.40 4.19
CA TRP A 35 -2.06 25.81 3.66
C TRP A 35 -1.91 26.69 2.41
N ASP A 36 -2.85 26.63 1.48
CA ASP A 36 -2.93 27.55 0.33
C ASP A 36 -1.58 27.69 -0.41
N ASP A 37 -0.90 26.59 -0.70
CA ASP A 37 0.45 26.57 -1.31
C ASP A 37 1.54 27.28 -0.45
N GLY A 38 1.51 27.07 0.86
CA GLY A 38 2.53 27.55 1.81
C GLY A 38 2.29 28.94 2.37
N HIS A 39 1.04 29.40 2.38
CA HIS A 39 0.60 30.64 2.99
C HIS A 39 -0.01 30.38 4.37
N ASP A 40 0.02 31.39 5.24
CA ASP A 40 -0.76 31.39 6.48
C ASP A 40 -2.04 32.22 6.30
N LEU A 41 -3.13 31.81 6.95
CA LEU A 41 -4.42 32.51 6.90
C LEU A 41 -4.91 32.80 8.33
N VAL A 42 -5.32 34.03 8.60
CA VAL A 42 -5.95 34.42 9.86
C VAL A 42 -7.24 35.19 9.56
N ALA A 43 -8.33 34.86 10.24
CA ALA A 43 -9.59 35.56 10.11
C ALA A 43 -10.31 35.65 11.45
N TYR A 44 -11.25 36.58 11.57
CA TYR A 44 -12.06 36.82 12.76
C TYR A 44 -13.30 37.63 12.37
N GLU A 45 -14.29 37.71 13.27
CA GLU A 45 -15.55 38.47 13.07
C GLU A 45 -16.24 38.12 11.72
N PRO A 46 -16.70 36.86 11.57
CA PRO A 46 -17.27 36.35 10.32
C PRO A 46 -18.53 37.10 9.94
N ASP A 47 -18.79 37.22 8.64
CA ASP A 47 -20.00 37.86 8.12
C ASP A 47 -21.20 36.91 8.07
N ARG A 48 -20.94 35.60 8.08
CA ARG A 48 -21.99 34.56 8.12
C ARG A 48 -21.52 33.36 8.93
N LEU A 49 -22.42 32.80 9.73
CA LEU A 49 -22.22 31.52 10.39
C LEU A 49 -23.12 30.47 9.73
N LEU A 50 -22.65 29.23 9.62
CA LEU A 50 -23.48 28.11 9.15
C LEU A 50 -24.58 27.83 10.16
N GLY A 51 -25.84 27.84 9.74
CA GLY A 51 -27.01 27.51 10.56
C GLY A 51 -27.01 26.04 11.00
N ALA A 52 -27.70 25.74 12.09
CA ALA A 52 -27.77 24.36 12.64
C ALA A 52 -28.49 23.38 11.71
N ASP A 53 -29.45 23.86 10.93
CA ASP A 53 -30.25 23.08 9.98
C ASP A 53 -29.68 23.10 8.54
N GLU A 54 -28.61 23.86 8.31
CA GLU A 54 -27.96 23.92 7.00
C GLU A 54 -27.07 22.68 6.78
N ASP A 55 -26.92 22.26 5.53
CA ASP A 55 -26.04 21.15 5.18
C ASP A 55 -24.57 21.59 5.31
N PRO A 56 -23.77 20.99 6.21
CA PRO A 56 -22.37 21.37 6.40
C PRO A 56 -21.47 21.03 5.22
N PHE A 57 -21.90 20.16 4.30
CA PHE A 57 -21.15 19.86 3.09
C PHE A 57 -21.41 20.87 1.97
N ASP A 58 -22.61 21.46 1.90
CA ASP A 58 -23.00 22.39 0.84
C ASP A 58 -22.88 23.86 1.28
N LEU A 59 -21.67 24.39 1.11
CA LEU A 59 -21.34 25.79 1.43
C LEU A 59 -21.60 26.75 0.24
N GLY A 60 -22.16 26.24 -0.85
CA GLY A 60 -22.32 26.99 -2.10
C GLY A 60 -20.98 27.34 -2.76
N THR A 61 -19.96 26.49 -2.59
CA THR A 61 -18.61 26.68 -3.12
C THR A 61 -18.24 25.63 -4.18
N GLY A 62 -17.27 25.97 -5.01
CA GLY A 62 -16.85 25.21 -6.18
C GLY A 62 -16.56 26.15 -7.35
N PRO A 63 -15.79 25.71 -8.35
CA PRO A 63 -15.48 26.52 -9.52
C PRO A 63 -16.75 26.80 -10.33
N ALA A 64 -16.92 28.04 -10.78
CA ALA A 64 -17.68 28.29 -11.99
C ALA A 64 -16.85 27.77 -13.17
N ASP A 65 -17.45 27.00 -14.09
CA ASP A 65 -16.74 26.34 -15.20
C ASP A 65 -15.70 27.27 -15.86
N GLY A 66 -14.42 26.87 -15.83
CA GLY A 66 -13.32 27.59 -16.49
C GLY A 66 -12.73 28.80 -15.75
N ALA A 67 -13.13 29.09 -14.51
CA ALA A 67 -12.57 30.19 -13.73
C ALA A 67 -11.22 29.81 -13.07
N ALA A 68 -10.19 30.64 -13.24
CA ALA A 68 -8.96 30.54 -12.47
C ALA A 68 -9.22 30.78 -10.97
N ALA A 69 -8.39 30.21 -10.09
CA ALA A 69 -8.48 30.45 -8.66
C ALA A 69 -8.44 31.97 -8.36
N SER A 70 -9.31 32.42 -7.46
CA SER A 70 -9.37 33.83 -7.08
C SER A 70 -8.01 34.31 -6.54
N ALA A 71 -7.61 35.52 -6.93
CA ALA A 71 -6.42 36.16 -6.37
C ALA A 71 -6.58 36.51 -4.88
N THR A 72 -7.80 36.49 -4.34
CA THR A 72 -8.08 36.74 -2.91
C THR A 72 -8.64 35.52 -2.19
N ALA A 73 -8.25 35.36 -0.93
CA ALA A 73 -8.78 34.36 0.00
C ALA A 73 -10.03 34.85 0.77
N ALA A 74 -10.39 36.13 0.65
CA ALA A 74 -11.56 36.69 1.31
C ALA A 74 -12.88 36.14 0.74
N GLY A 75 -13.87 35.96 1.60
CA GLY A 75 -15.15 35.29 1.29
C GLY A 75 -15.12 33.78 1.46
N THR A 76 -14.08 33.24 2.11
CA THR A 76 -13.91 31.79 2.35
C THR A 76 -14.63 31.34 3.62
N TRP A 77 -15.13 30.12 3.61
CA TRP A 77 -15.62 29.42 4.79
C TRP A 77 -14.48 28.72 5.50
N ILE A 78 -14.38 28.84 6.82
CA ILE A 78 -13.32 28.21 7.63
C ILE A 78 -13.97 27.56 8.84
N GLY A 79 -13.52 26.35 9.20
CA GLY A 79 -14.06 25.62 10.33
C GLY A 79 -13.70 24.14 10.30
N TRP A 80 -14.60 23.31 10.81
CA TRP A 80 -14.43 21.85 10.83
C TRP A 80 -15.67 21.08 10.39
N TRP A 81 -15.41 19.86 9.91
CA TRP A 81 -16.36 18.79 9.65
C TRP A 81 -16.03 17.64 10.60
N GLY A 82 -16.85 17.42 11.62
CA GLY A 82 -16.65 16.38 12.61
C GLY A 82 -16.96 14.99 12.06
N TYR A 83 -16.30 13.97 12.63
CA TYR A 83 -16.48 12.56 12.28
C TYR A 83 -17.95 12.09 12.27
N PRO A 84 -18.83 12.51 13.21
CA PRO A 84 -20.24 12.10 13.20
C PRO A 84 -21.02 12.48 11.94
N LEU A 85 -20.53 13.43 11.13
CA LEU A 85 -21.15 13.75 9.84
C LEU A 85 -21.14 12.57 8.87
N GLY A 86 -20.28 11.56 9.09
CA GLY A 86 -20.33 10.30 8.33
C GLY A 86 -21.68 9.60 8.41
N ALA A 87 -22.41 9.71 9.53
CA ALA A 87 -23.74 9.14 9.70
C ALA A 87 -24.82 9.84 8.85
N ARG A 88 -24.52 11.02 8.29
CA ARG A 88 -25.41 11.68 7.31
C ARG A 88 -25.23 11.12 5.90
N LEU A 89 -24.13 10.40 5.65
CA LEU A 89 -23.77 9.87 4.34
C LEU A 89 -24.01 8.37 4.22
N GLU A 90 -23.75 7.62 5.29
CA GLU A 90 -23.82 6.16 5.34
C GLU A 90 -24.45 5.69 6.65
N ASP A 91 -25.09 4.51 6.64
CA ASP A 91 -25.58 3.87 7.86
C ASP A 91 -24.42 3.26 8.66
N ILE A 92 -23.98 3.97 9.69
CA ILE A 92 -22.86 3.58 10.55
C ILE A 92 -23.30 3.17 11.97
N GLY A 93 -24.60 3.01 12.20
CA GLY A 93 -25.16 2.69 13.51
C GLY A 93 -25.11 3.85 14.52
N GLU A 94 -25.40 3.55 15.79
CA GLU A 94 -25.38 4.55 16.86
C GLU A 94 -23.95 4.85 17.33
N ALA A 95 -23.62 6.13 17.45
CA ALA A 95 -22.33 6.55 17.98
C ALA A 95 -22.26 6.36 19.51
N PRO A 96 -21.10 5.97 20.07
CA PRO A 96 -20.91 5.91 21.51
C PRO A 96 -21.06 7.31 22.14
N PRO A 97 -21.36 7.38 23.45
CA PRO A 97 -21.67 8.64 24.11
C PRO A 97 -20.50 9.62 24.07
N ARG A 98 -20.85 10.91 23.95
CA ARG A 98 -19.94 12.06 24.01
C ARG A 98 -20.32 12.88 25.24
N PRO A 99 -19.55 12.83 26.35
CA PRO A 99 -19.95 13.51 27.58
C PRO A 99 -20.07 15.04 27.45
N TYR A 100 -19.24 15.65 26.59
CA TYR A 100 -19.18 17.09 26.39
C TYR A 100 -19.12 17.45 24.89
N PRO A 101 -20.14 17.10 24.09
CA PRO A 101 -20.05 17.06 22.62
C PRO A 101 -19.79 18.43 21.98
N LEU A 102 -18.74 18.57 21.19
CA LEU A 102 -18.64 19.63 20.20
C LEU A 102 -19.69 19.44 19.08
N PRO A 103 -20.12 20.53 18.40
CA PRO A 103 -20.98 20.44 17.22
C PRO A 103 -20.34 19.59 16.12
N ASP A 104 -21.15 18.79 15.44
CA ASP A 104 -20.70 17.96 14.32
C ASP A 104 -20.11 18.81 13.18
N ALA A 105 -20.47 20.08 13.07
CA ALA A 105 -19.83 21.08 12.22
C ALA A 105 -19.89 22.47 12.85
N ASP A 106 -18.85 23.27 12.66
CA ASP A 106 -18.85 24.71 13.00
C ASP A 106 -18.03 25.45 11.94
N LEU A 107 -18.74 25.99 10.96
CA LEU A 107 -18.17 26.68 9.80
C LEU A 107 -18.69 28.12 9.77
N ALA A 108 -17.81 29.04 9.44
CA ALA A 108 -18.13 30.46 9.31
C ALA A 108 -17.48 31.05 8.06
N ARG A 109 -18.18 31.96 7.39
CA ARG A 109 -17.68 32.71 6.24
C ARG A 109 -17.02 33.99 6.70
N TYR A 110 -15.83 34.26 6.15
CA TYR A 110 -15.06 35.45 6.44
C TYR A 110 -14.84 36.25 5.16
N ASP A 111 -15.62 37.31 4.97
CA ASP A 111 -15.44 38.31 3.92
C ASP A 111 -14.14 39.14 4.05
N THR A 112 -13.37 38.95 5.13
CA THR A 112 -12.10 39.63 5.41
C THR A 112 -11.11 38.65 6.03
N VAL A 113 -9.90 38.59 5.47
CA VAL A 113 -8.83 37.69 5.90
C VAL A 113 -7.47 38.38 5.91
N LEU A 114 -6.58 37.88 6.74
CA LEU A 114 -5.16 38.18 6.73
C LEU A 114 -4.43 36.99 6.13
N ARG A 115 -3.66 37.23 5.07
CA ARG A 115 -2.91 36.20 4.37
C ARG A 115 -1.42 36.52 4.45
N ARG A 116 -0.61 35.58 4.95
CA ARG A 116 0.84 35.71 4.96
C ARG A 116 1.41 35.04 3.74
N GLU A 117 2.16 35.78 2.95
CA GLU A 117 2.90 35.21 1.82
C GLU A 117 4.15 34.46 2.31
N PRO A 118 4.72 33.53 1.51
CA PRO A 118 5.92 32.78 1.88
C PRO A 118 7.14 33.67 2.20
N ASP A 119 7.15 34.92 1.71
CA ASP A 119 8.16 35.94 2.06
C ASP A 119 8.03 36.48 3.49
N GLY A 120 6.96 36.10 4.19
CA GLY A 120 6.65 36.44 5.56
C GLY A 120 5.84 37.71 5.76
N VAL A 121 5.38 38.37 4.69
CA VAL A 121 4.59 39.60 4.73
C VAL A 121 3.10 39.27 4.86
N TRP A 122 2.43 39.92 5.82
CA TRP A 122 0.97 39.86 5.94
C TRP A 122 0.28 40.86 5.01
N TRP A 123 -0.81 40.39 4.42
CA TRP A 123 -1.73 41.16 3.58
C TRP A 123 -3.13 41.09 4.16
N PHE A 124 -3.79 42.24 4.22
CA PHE A 124 -5.22 42.34 4.48
C PHE A 124 -5.97 42.23 3.16
N GLU A 125 -6.95 41.35 3.11
CA GLU A 125 -7.78 41.11 1.93
C GLU A 125 -9.26 41.13 2.34
N SER A 126 -10.11 41.86 1.62
CA SER A 126 -11.53 41.95 1.93
C SER A 126 -12.41 42.03 0.68
N VAL A 127 -13.51 41.28 0.69
CA VAL A 127 -14.62 41.35 -0.29
C VAL A 127 -15.87 42.02 0.30
N ALA A 128 -15.76 42.57 1.51
CA ALA A 128 -16.82 43.35 2.15
C ALA A 128 -17.13 44.63 1.35
N ALA A 129 -18.26 45.27 1.65
CA ALA A 129 -18.54 46.60 1.11
C ALA A 129 -17.38 47.58 1.46
N PRO A 130 -16.98 48.51 0.57
CA PRO A 130 -15.79 49.34 0.78
C PRO A 130 -15.71 50.03 2.14
N GLU A 131 -16.82 50.57 2.62
CA GLU A 131 -16.90 51.22 3.95
C GLU A 131 -16.68 50.23 5.10
N ALA A 132 -17.13 48.99 4.98
CA ALA A 132 -16.92 47.95 5.97
C ALA A 132 -15.46 47.44 5.94
N ALA A 133 -14.89 47.29 4.74
CA ALA A 133 -13.48 46.95 4.56
C ALA A 133 -12.57 48.03 5.18
N GLU A 134 -12.89 49.32 4.98
CA GLU A 134 -12.15 50.43 5.59
C GLU A 134 -12.21 50.38 7.13
N ARG A 135 -13.41 50.22 7.71
CA ARG A 135 -13.57 50.11 9.16
C ARG A 135 -12.77 48.95 9.76
N ARG A 136 -12.77 47.79 9.09
CA ARG A 136 -11.99 46.63 9.53
C ARG A 136 -10.48 46.87 9.42
N TRP A 137 -10.04 47.54 8.35
CA TRP A 137 -8.64 47.95 8.21
C TRP A 137 -8.22 48.90 9.33
N ASP A 138 -9.00 49.95 9.61
CA ASP A 138 -8.68 50.92 10.65
C ASP A 138 -8.62 50.27 12.04
N ALA A 139 -9.55 49.33 12.32
CA ALA A 139 -9.54 48.55 13.54
C ALA A 139 -8.28 47.69 13.68
N LEU A 140 -7.88 47.00 12.60
CA LEU A 140 -6.63 46.24 12.58
C LEU A 140 -5.40 47.14 12.74
N ALA A 141 -5.34 48.27 12.04
CA ALA A 141 -4.23 49.21 12.13
C ALA A 141 -4.07 49.76 13.55
N ALA A 142 -5.18 50.09 14.22
CA ALA A 142 -5.18 50.50 15.62
C ALA A 142 -4.66 49.39 16.55
N LEU A 143 -5.08 48.14 16.34
CA LEU A 143 -4.56 47.00 17.09
C LEU A 143 -3.06 46.80 16.90
N LEU A 144 -2.56 46.94 15.68
CA LEU A 144 -1.14 46.75 15.35
C LEU A 144 -0.27 47.89 15.89
N ALA A 145 -0.80 49.12 15.98
CA ALA A 145 -0.12 50.26 16.56
C ALA A 145 0.02 50.21 18.10
N GLY A 146 -0.80 49.40 18.76
CA GLY A 146 -0.73 49.20 20.22
C GLY A 146 0.52 48.43 20.67
N PRO A 147 0.80 48.36 21.98
CA PRO A 147 1.87 47.51 22.52
C PRO A 147 1.60 46.03 22.18
N GLU A 148 2.67 45.25 22.01
CA GLU A 148 2.55 43.80 21.80
C GLU A 148 2.04 43.13 23.09
N PRO A 149 0.94 42.37 23.05
CA PRO A 149 0.46 41.67 24.23
C PRO A 149 1.45 40.61 24.69
N ALA A 150 1.69 40.53 25.99
CA ALA A 150 2.46 39.44 26.59
C ALA A 150 1.74 38.10 26.42
N ALA A 151 2.50 37.00 26.47
CA ALA A 151 1.91 35.67 26.47
C ALA A 151 1.05 35.47 27.72
N ALA A 152 -0.18 34.96 27.55
CA ALA A 152 -1.03 34.60 28.68
C ALA A 152 -0.55 33.27 29.30
N PRO A 153 -0.62 33.09 30.63
CA PRO A 153 -0.32 31.81 31.22
C PRO A 153 -1.41 30.78 30.87
N TYR A 154 -0.99 29.53 30.67
CA TYR A 154 -1.87 28.38 30.67
C TYR A 154 -1.21 27.20 31.37
N ALA A 155 -2.01 26.27 31.88
CA ALA A 155 -1.53 25.03 32.47
C ALA A 155 -2.53 23.90 32.21
N LEU A 156 -1.98 22.69 32.00
CA LEU A 156 -2.72 21.46 31.81
C LEU A 156 -2.52 20.55 33.02
N GLU A 157 -3.59 19.97 33.53
CA GLU A 157 -3.50 18.81 34.42
C GLU A 157 -2.92 17.60 33.65
N PRO A 158 -2.33 16.60 34.35
CA PRO A 158 -1.90 15.38 33.69
C PRO A 158 -3.04 14.71 32.92
N PHE A 159 -2.78 14.32 31.68
CA PHE A 159 -3.72 13.59 30.84
C PHE A 159 -3.96 12.18 31.38
N VAL A 160 -5.21 11.73 31.32
CA VAL A 160 -5.64 10.37 31.66
C VAL A 160 -6.29 9.71 30.45
N ALA A 161 -6.10 8.40 30.28
CA ALA A 161 -6.79 7.65 29.24
C ALA A 161 -8.19 7.25 29.71
N VAL A 162 -9.21 7.53 28.91
CA VAL A 162 -10.61 7.21 29.21
C VAL A 162 -11.16 6.22 28.17
N PRO A 163 -11.82 5.12 28.62
CA PRO A 163 -12.08 4.72 30.01
C PRO A 163 -10.89 4.01 30.69
N GLY A 164 -9.77 3.83 29.97
CA GLY A 164 -8.55 3.23 30.50
C GLY A 164 -7.80 2.46 29.41
N LEU A 165 -6.54 2.14 29.69
CA LEU A 165 -5.66 1.46 28.71
C LEU A 165 -6.13 0.04 28.38
N ASP A 166 -6.72 -0.66 29.35
CA ASP A 166 -7.19 -2.04 29.15
C ASP A 166 -8.43 -2.13 28.26
N ALA A 167 -9.29 -1.10 28.29
CA ALA A 167 -10.43 -1.04 27.38
C ALA A 167 -9.97 -0.89 25.93
N HIS A 168 -8.92 -0.11 25.67
CA HIS A 168 -8.33 0.00 24.33
C HIS A 168 -7.74 -1.33 23.86
N ARG A 169 -6.98 -2.04 24.71
CA ARG A 169 -6.47 -3.38 24.38
C ARG A 169 -7.59 -4.35 24.01
N GLU A 170 -8.69 -4.30 24.74
CA GLU A 170 -9.84 -5.16 24.46
C GLU A 170 -10.54 -4.78 23.15
N ALA A 171 -10.70 -3.48 22.86
CA ALA A 171 -11.19 -3.01 21.58
C ALA A 171 -10.30 -3.51 20.42
N VAL A 172 -8.98 -3.47 20.57
CA VAL A 172 -8.03 -4.04 19.58
C VAL A 172 -8.25 -5.54 19.39
N ARG A 173 -8.36 -6.34 20.47
CA ARG A 173 -8.63 -7.78 20.38
C ARG A 173 -9.93 -8.09 19.64
N ARG A 174 -10.99 -7.33 19.93
CA ARG A 174 -12.29 -7.49 19.27
C ARG A 174 -12.22 -7.09 17.79
N ALA A 175 -11.49 -6.02 17.45
CA ALA A 175 -11.25 -5.64 16.06
C ALA A 175 -10.52 -6.74 15.28
N ILE A 176 -9.47 -7.35 15.87
CA ILE A 176 -8.79 -8.52 15.30
C ILE A 176 -9.78 -9.68 15.07
N ALA A 177 -10.70 -9.93 16.00
CA ALA A 177 -11.72 -10.96 15.83
C ALA A 177 -12.68 -10.67 14.66
N HIS A 178 -13.09 -9.42 14.46
CA HIS A 178 -13.87 -9.00 13.27
C HIS A 178 -13.07 -9.21 11.97
N ILE A 179 -11.77 -8.93 11.98
CA ILE A 179 -10.90 -9.16 10.83
C ILE A 179 -10.86 -10.65 10.48
N HIS A 180 -10.62 -11.52 11.45
CA HIS A 180 -10.64 -12.98 11.23
C HIS A 180 -12.02 -13.54 10.83
N ALA A 181 -13.10 -12.86 11.19
CA ALA A 181 -14.45 -13.21 10.73
C ALA A 181 -14.71 -12.80 9.27
N GLY A 182 -13.87 -11.92 8.71
CA GLY A 182 -14.05 -11.34 7.39
C GLY A 182 -14.94 -10.10 7.36
N ASP A 183 -15.32 -9.55 8.52
CA ASP A 183 -16.15 -8.35 8.60
C ASP A 183 -15.42 -7.11 8.08
N ILE A 184 -14.11 -7.03 8.29
CA ILE A 184 -13.26 -5.90 7.90
C ILE A 184 -11.85 -6.41 7.57
N PHE A 185 -11.11 -5.64 6.77
CA PHE A 185 -9.68 -5.84 6.54
C PHE A 185 -8.85 -5.14 7.61
N GLN A 186 -9.29 -3.95 8.02
CA GLN A 186 -8.63 -3.07 8.99
C GLN A 186 -9.64 -2.11 9.59
N ALA A 187 -9.43 -1.74 10.86
CA ALA A 187 -10.12 -0.62 11.51
C ALA A 187 -9.12 0.20 12.33
N ASN A 188 -9.23 1.52 12.27
CA ASN A 188 -8.49 2.40 13.15
C ASN A 188 -9.20 2.41 14.50
N ILE A 189 -8.60 1.78 15.51
CA ILE A 189 -9.14 1.79 16.89
C ILE A 189 -8.40 2.86 17.67
N CYS A 190 -9.14 3.70 18.36
CA CYS A 190 -8.62 4.84 19.10
C CYS A 190 -8.96 4.77 20.59
N LEU A 191 -8.27 5.60 21.36
CA LEU A 191 -8.59 5.94 22.74
C LEU A 191 -8.61 7.46 22.90
N ARG A 192 -9.26 7.93 23.96
CA ARG A 192 -9.31 9.35 24.31
C ARG A 192 -8.40 9.64 25.49
N LEU A 193 -7.52 10.63 25.34
CA LEU A 193 -6.79 11.23 26.46
C LEU A 193 -7.53 12.50 26.89
N GLU A 194 -7.73 12.68 28.19
CA GLU A 194 -8.44 13.82 28.76
C GLU A 194 -7.59 14.57 29.78
N SER A 195 -7.70 15.89 29.79
CA SER A 195 -7.06 16.78 30.76
C SER A 195 -7.97 17.97 31.09
N ARG A 196 -7.58 18.78 32.07
CA ARG A 196 -8.17 20.09 32.34
C ARG A 196 -7.19 21.20 32.00
N LEU A 197 -7.66 22.20 31.27
CA LEU A 197 -6.95 23.42 30.94
C LEU A 197 -7.39 24.56 31.86
N SER A 198 -6.40 25.24 32.41
CA SER A 198 -6.54 26.57 32.99
C SER A 198 -5.78 27.58 32.13
N GLY A 199 -6.38 28.73 31.85
CA GLY A 199 -5.80 29.74 30.97
C GLY A 199 -6.26 29.61 29.51
N ASP A 200 -5.43 30.07 28.58
CA ASP A 200 -5.88 30.33 27.20
C ASP A 200 -5.40 29.26 26.19
N PRO A 201 -6.33 28.61 25.45
CA PRO A 201 -5.99 27.61 24.44
C PRO A 201 -5.18 28.16 23.25
N LEU A 202 -5.18 29.46 23.00
CA LEU A 202 -4.36 30.07 21.95
C LEU A 202 -2.86 29.94 22.25
N GLU A 203 -2.45 30.05 23.52
CA GLU A 203 -1.04 29.87 23.90
C GLU A 203 -0.63 28.40 23.83
N MET A 204 -1.56 27.48 24.09
CA MET A 204 -1.38 26.05 23.84
C MET A 204 -1.12 25.76 22.36
N PHE A 205 -1.90 26.38 21.45
CA PHE A 205 -1.69 26.28 20.01
C PHE A 205 -0.32 26.83 19.58
N LEU A 206 0.04 28.03 20.04
CA LEU A 206 1.32 28.65 19.69
C LEU A 206 2.52 27.82 20.13
N ALA A 207 2.48 27.25 21.35
CA ALA A 207 3.52 26.35 21.85
C ALA A 207 3.65 25.10 20.97
N GLY A 208 2.51 24.49 20.58
CA GLY A 208 2.49 23.34 19.68
C GLY A 208 3.08 23.65 18.30
N VAL A 209 2.73 24.79 17.71
CA VAL A 209 3.25 25.23 16.40
C VAL A 209 4.76 25.49 16.46
N GLU A 210 5.24 26.17 17.50
CA GLU A 210 6.66 26.50 17.67
C GLU A 210 7.53 25.25 17.79
N GLU A 211 7.12 24.30 18.63
CA GLU A 211 7.89 23.08 18.89
C GLU A 211 7.82 22.09 17.70
N LEU A 212 6.63 21.85 17.15
CA LEU A 212 6.41 20.74 16.20
C LEU A 212 6.47 21.16 14.73
N ARG A 213 6.22 22.44 14.42
CA ARG A 213 6.13 22.97 13.05
C ARG A 213 5.28 22.05 12.13
N PRO A 214 4.01 21.79 12.49
CA PRO A 214 3.16 20.87 11.73
C PRO A 214 2.93 21.37 10.31
N ALA A 215 2.68 20.44 9.37
CA ALA A 215 2.33 20.81 8.00
C ALA A 215 0.98 21.56 7.96
N TYR A 216 0.00 21.13 8.74
CA TYR A 216 -1.32 21.74 8.80
C TYR A 216 -1.70 22.06 10.25
N ALA A 217 -1.27 23.22 10.74
CA ALA A 217 -1.74 23.76 12.01
C ALA A 217 -3.03 24.55 11.82
N ALA A 218 -4.02 24.33 12.69
CA ALA A 218 -5.25 25.11 12.70
C ALA A 218 -5.71 25.42 14.14
N PHE A 219 -6.02 26.69 14.39
CA PHE A 219 -6.73 27.15 15.60
C PHE A 219 -8.10 27.65 15.18
N ILE A 220 -9.18 27.08 15.72
CA ILE A 220 -10.55 27.51 15.43
C ILE A 220 -11.29 27.78 16.75
N ALA A 221 -11.57 29.05 17.06
CA ALA A 221 -12.47 29.42 18.14
C ALA A 221 -13.94 29.27 17.69
N GLY A 222 -14.58 28.18 18.08
CA GLY A 222 -15.96 27.85 17.71
C GLY A 222 -17.04 28.42 18.64
N ARG A 223 -18.29 28.03 18.40
CA ARG A 223 -19.50 28.47 19.13
C ARG A 223 -19.45 28.08 20.59
N THR A 224 -18.96 26.86 20.83
CA THR A 224 -19.12 26.13 22.10
C THR A 224 -17.81 25.52 22.59
N GLY A 225 -16.74 25.63 21.80
CA GLY A 225 -15.42 25.11 22.12
C GLY A 225 -14.40 25.48 21.05
N THR A 226 -13.14 25.13 21.29
CA THR A 226 -11.99 25.50 20.47
C THR A 226 -11.30 24.24 19.95
N VAL A 227 -10.89 24.26 18.68
CA VAL A 227 -10.09 23.20 18.05
C VAL A 227 -8.66 23.69 17.87
N VAL A 228 -7.70 22.88 18.32
CA VAL A 228 -6.26 23.10 18.15
C VAL A 228 -5.68 21.91 17.41
N SER A 229 -5.60 22.01 16.09
CA SER A 229 -5.06 20.97 15.20
C SER A 229 -3.58 21.19 14.91
N LEU A 230 -2.79 20.12 15.01
CA LEU A 230 -1.35 20.07 14.66
C LEU A 230 -1.11 18.91 13.68
N SER A 231 -1.98 18.78 12.68
CA SER A 231 -2.04 17.62 11.80
C SER A 231 -0.90 17.63 10.77
N PRO A 232 -0.40 16.44 10.35
CA PRO A 232 0.51 16.34 9.24
C PRO A 232 -0.17 15.94 7.92
N GLU A 233 -1.45 15.56 7.96
CA GLU A 233 -2.08 14.81 6.89
C GLU A 233 -3.10 15.66 6.12
N LEU A 234 -2.88 15.79 4.81
CA LEU A 234 -3.83 16.41 3.91
C LEU A 234 -4.98 15.43 3.64
N TYR A 235 -6.19 15.80 4.06
CA TYR A 235 -7.38 15.03 3.70
C TYR A 235 -7.71 15.26 2.23
N VAL A 236 -7.93 16.51 1.83
CA VAL A 236 -8.28 16.86 0.47
C VAL A 236 -7.85 18.28 0.16
N ARG A 237 -7.32 18.50 -1.05
CA ARG A 237 -7.13 19.82 -1.65
C ARG A 237 -7.70 19.82 -3.05
N ARG A 238 -8.49 20.83 -3.39
CA ARG A 238 -9.04 21.07 -4.71
C ARG A 238 -8.58 22.42 -5.22
N THR A 239 -8.00 22.43 -6.43
CA THR A 239 -7.64 23.63 -7.16
C THR A 239 -8.25 23.55 -8.56
N GLY A 240 -9.31 24.33 -8.79
CA GLY A 240 -10.08 24.25 -10.04
C GLY A 240 -10.77 22.89 -10.17
N ASP A 241 -10.48 22.15 -11.24
CA ASP A 241 -10.98 20.80 -11.49
C ASP A 241 -10.06 19.69 -10.97
N ARG A 242 -8.89 20.01 -10.41
CA ARG A 242 -7.96 19.02 -9.87
C ARG A 242 -8.17 18.83 -8.37
N VAL A 243 -8.15 17.59 -7.93
CA VAL A 243 -8.23 17.21 -6.51
C VAL A 243 -7.07 16.30 -6.15
N VAL A 244 -6.53 16.47 -4.94
CA VAL A 244 -5.48 15.62 -4.37
C VAL A 244 -5.83 15.25 -2.94
N SER A 245 -5.49 14.02 -2.54
CA SER A 245 -5.52 13.53 -1.17
C SER A 245 -4.21 12.83 -0.87
N SER A 246 -3.66 13.01 0.34
CA SER A 246 -2.35 12.49 0.72
C SER A 246 -2.41 11.57 1.94
N PRO A 247 -2.99 10.35 1.81
CA PRO A 247 -3.13 9.44 2.94
C PRO A 247 -1.78 9.04 3.56
N ILE A 248 -1.77 8.94 4.90
CA ILE A 248 -0.60 8.53 5.67
C ILE A 248 -0.83 7.18 6.36
N LYS A 249 0.12 6.24 6.19
CA LYS A 249 0.21 4.97 6.94
C LYS A 249 1.65 4.59 7.21
N GLY A 250 1.88 3.81 8.27
CA GLY A 250 3.21 3.52 8.79
C GLY A 250 3.81 4.68 9.58
N THR A 251 4.32 4.37 10.77
CA THR A 251 4.92 5.34 11.68
C THR A 251 6.22 4.78 12.24
N ALA A 252 7.29 5.58 12.22
CA ALA A 252 8.52 5.26 12.94
C ALA A 252 8.97 6.45 13.81
N PRO A 253 9.60 6.20 14.98
CA PRO A 253 10.22 7.26 15.78
C PRO A 253 11.24 8.06 14.96
N ALA A 254 11.37 9.37 15.21
CA ALA A 254 12.26 10.26 14.44
C ALA A 254 13.74 9.81 14.34
N GLY A 255 14.24 9.05 15.33
CA GLY A 255 15.62 8.54 15.34
C GLY A 255 15.85 7.26 14.53
N SER A 256 14.81 6.70 13.89
CA SER A 256 14.90 5.45 13.11
C SER A 256 15.40 5.72 11.68
N ASP A 257 15.91 4.69 11.00
CA ASP A 257 16.25 4.78 9.58
C ASP A 257 14.96 4.74 8.71
N PRO A 258 14.65 5.80 7.94
CA PRO A 258 13.46 5.81 7.08
C PRO A 258 13.48 4.74 5.98
N ALA A 259 14.66 4.22 5.61
CA ALA A 259 14.77 3.13 4.63
C ALA A 259 14.17 1.82 5.18
N GLU A 260 14.28 1.56 6.48
CA GLU A 260 13.66 0.40 7.13
C GLU A 260 12.13 0.50 7.10
N LEU A 261 11.59 1.70 7.34
CA LEU A 261 10.14 1.96 7.27
C LEU A 261 9.61 1.73 5.84
N ALA A 262 10.32 2.21 4.82
CA ALA A 262 9.95 1.98 3.42
C ALA A 262 10.06 0.49 3.01
N ALA A 263 11.04 -0.23 3.56
CA ALA A 263 11.27 -1.64 3.28
C ALA A 263 10.25 -2.57 3.97
N SER A 264 9.56 -2.11 5.01
CA SER A 264 8.58 -2.90 5.77
C SER A 264 7.38 -3.33 4.91
N VAL A 265 7.21 -4.65 4.74
CA VAL A 265 6.07 -5.26 4.04
C VAL A 265 4.73 -4.89 4.67
N LYS A 266 4.60 -4.98 6.01
CA LYS A 266 3.37 -4.61 6.75
C LYS A 266 2.93 -3.17 6.48
N ASN A 267 3.82 -2.21 6.78
CA ASN A 267 3.54 -0.79 6.56
C ASN A 267 3.17 -0.44 5.10
N ARG A 268 3.79 -1.10 4.11
CA ARG A 268 3.38 -0.93 2.70
C ARG A 268 1.99 -1.51 2.43
N ALA A 269 1.68 -2.69 2.93
CA ALA A 269 0.37 -3.32 2.75
C ALA A 269 -0.77 -2.44 3.30
N GLU A 270 -0.58 -1.88 4.50
CA GLU A 270 -1.52 -0.92 5.09
C GLU A 270 -1.66 0.35 4.25
N ASN A 271 -0.54 0.93 3.80
CA ASN A 271 -0.58 2.14 2.98
C ASN A 271 -1.32 1.90 1.66
N VAL A 272 -1.04 0.81 0.97
CA VAL A 272 -1.64 0.49 -0.32
C VAL A 272 -3.15 0.29 -0.20
N MET A 273 -3.61 -0.41 0.83
CA MET A 273 -5.05 -0.57 1.09
C MET A 273 -5.77 0.78 1.21
N ILE A 274 -5.17 1.74 1.92
CA ILE A 274 -5.74 3.09 2.06
C ILE A 274 -5.65 3.86 0.75
N VAL A 275 -4.57 3.71 -0.01
CA VAL A 275 -4.45 4.33 -1.34
C VAL A 275 -5.57 3.83 -2.26
N ASP A 276 -5.82 2.52 -2.31
CA ASP A 276 -6.92 1.96 -3.10
C ASP A 276 -8.29 2.48 -2.62
N LEU A 277 -8.49 2.66 -1.32
CA LEU A 277 -9.71 3.26 -0.77
C LEU A 277 -9.87 4.73 -1.19
N VAL A 278 -8.80 5.53 -1.13
CA VAL A 278 -8.83 6.94 -1.55
C VAL A 278 -9.06 7.06 -3.05
N ARG A 279 -8.46 6.18 -3.87
CA ARG A 279 -8.75 6.08 -5.31
C ARG A 279 -10.23 5.82 -5.56
N ASN A 280 -10.84 4.92 -4.78
CA ASN A 280 -12.25 4.60 -4.90
C ASN A 280 -13.14 5.80 -4.54
N ASP A 281 -12.82 6.50 -3.46
CA ASP A 281 -13.54 7.70 -3.05
C ASP A 281 -13.50 8.78 -4.14
N LEU A 282 -12.32 9.14 -4.63
CA LEU A 282 -12.17 10.13 -5.70
C LEU A 282 -12.78 9.63 -7.02
N GLY A 283 -12.71 8.34 -7.30
CA GLY A 283 -13.29 7.68 -8.46
C GLY A 283 -14.80 7.86 -8.60
N ARG A 284 -15.52 8.21 -7.52
CA ARG A 284 -16.96 8.55 -7.55
C ARG A 284 -17.26 9.83 -8.31
N VAL A 285 -16.34 10.80 -8.27
CA VAL A 285 -16.51 12.16 -8.82
C VAL A 285 -15.47 12.55 -9.87
N ALA A 286 -14.52 11.65 -10.17
CA ALA A 286 -13.46 11.87 -11.14
C ALA A 286 -13.84 11.46 -12.57
N ARG A 287 -13.25 12.15 -13.53
CA ARG A 287 -13.24 11.75 -14.94
C ARG A 287 -12.50 10.42 -15.10
N THR A 288 -13.03 9.59 -15.99
CA THR A 288 -12.45 8.30 -16.35
C THR A 288 -10.97 8.40 -16.72
N GLY A 289 -10.14 7.51 -16.15
CA GLY A 289 -8.72 7.42 -16.44
C GLY A 289 -7.87 8.54 -15.85
N THR A 290 -8.40 9.36 -14.94
CA THR A 290 -7.65 10.48 -14.33
C THR A 290 -7.27 10.26 -12.87
N VAL A 291 -7.76 9.20 -12.22
CA VAL A 291 -7.41 8.86 -10.84
C VAL A 291 -6.05 8.17 -10.81
N GLU A 292 -5.02 8.88 -10.41
CA GLU A 292 -3.62 8.44 -10.47
C GLU A 292 -2.97 8.48 -9.08
N VAL A 293 -2.03 7.56 -8.84
CA VAL A 293 -1.16 7.59 -7.66
C VAL A 293 0.17 8.21 -8.06
N THR A 294 0.41 9.47 -7.70
CA THR A 294 1.58 10.25 -8.14
C THR A 294 2.78 10.08 -7.22
N ALA A 295 2.57 9.64 -5.98
CA ALA A 295 3.61 9.18 -5.07
C ALA A 295 3.12 7.99 -4.25
N THR A 296 3.97 6.99 -4.02
CA THR A 296 3.61 5.78 -3.26
C THR A 296 4.59 5.55 -2.12
N ALA A 297 4.06 5.53 -0.89
CA ALA A 297 4.74 5.15 0.33
C ALA A 297 6.11 5.83 0.53
N ALA A 298 6.18 7.14 0.29
CA ALA A 298 7.41 7.92 0.46
C ALA A 298 7.61 8.31 1.93
N PRO A 299 8.76 7.98 2.58
CA PRO A 299 9.05 8.43 3.93
C PRO A 299 9.17 9.96 4.01
N ARG A 300 8.36 10.62 4.86
CA ARG A 300 8.43 12.06 5.15
C ARG A 300 8.46 12.32 6.67
N PRO A 301 9.28 13.28 7.15
CA PRO A 301 9.32 13.64 8.56
C PRO A 301 8.17 14.60 8.90
N HIS A 302 7.41 14.29 9.94
CA HIS A 302 6.27 15.09 10.39
C HIS A 302 6.09 15.03 11.91
N THR A 303 5.96 16.18 12.59
CA THR A 303 5.57 16.28 14.02
C THR A 303 6.38 15.39 14.97
N GLY A 304 7.68 15.22 14.72
CA GLY A 304 8.56 14.39 15.55
C GLY A 304 8.55 12.88 15.26
N VAL A 305 7.97 12.44 14.14
CA VAL A 305 7.99 11.05 13.65
C VAL A 305 8.22 10.97 12.13
N TRP A 306 8.52 9.78 11.61
CA TRP A 306 8.51 9.45 10.18
C TRP A 306 7.19 8.80 9.77
N HIS A 307 6.71 9.13 8.57
CA HIS A 307 5.49 8.57 7.97
C HIS A 307 5.69 8.15 6.52
N LEU A 308 4.98 7.11 6.06
CA LEU A 308 4.86 6.85 4.62
C LEU A 308 3.66 7.64 4.09
N VAL A 309 3.93 8.52 3.12
CA VAL A 309 2.94 9.37 2.48
C VAL A 309 2.75 8.91 1.04
N SER A 310 1.50 8.80 0.61
CA SER A 310 1.12 8.54 -0.77
C SER A 310 0.23 9.67 -1.26
N ASP A 311 0.36 10.06 -2.52
CA ASP A 311 -0.43 11.13 -3.14
C ASP A 311 -1.36 10.52 -4.19
N VAL A 312 -2.66 10.77 -4.07
CA VAL A 312 -3.69 10.34 -5.03
C VAL A 312 -4.34 11.58 -5.64
N GLU A 313 -4.23 11.71 -6.95
CA GLU A 313 -4.73 12.85 -7.72
C GLU A 313 -5.84 12.45 -8.67
N ALA A 314 -6.76 13.37 -8.95
CA ALA A 314 -7.79 13.18 -9.96
C ALA A 314 -8.22 14.48 -10.63
N VAL A 315 -8.78 14.37 -11.84
CA VAL A 315 -9.51 15.46 -12.50
C VAL A 315 -11.01 15.21 -12.33
N LEU A 316 -11.70 16.14 -11.70
CA LEU A 316 -13.13 16.06 -11.39
C LEU A 316 -14.00 16.13 -12.65
N LEU A 317 -15.19 15.54 -12.58
CA LEU A 317 -16.22 15.69 -13.61
C LEU A 317 -16.65 17.18 -13.72
N PRO A 318 -16.99 17.68 -14.92
CA PRO A 318 -17.55 19.02 -15.06
C PRO A 318 -18.78 19.23 -14.17
N GLY A 319 -18.90 20.42 -13.56
CA GLY A 319 -19.99 20.75 -12.65
C GLY A 319 -19.91 20.15 -11.24
N THR A 320 -18.86 19.38 -10.90
CA THR A 320 -18.68 18.83 -9.54
C THR A 320 -18.46 19.95 -8.52
N SER A 321 -19.31 20.04 -7.49
CA SER A 321 -19.19 21.01 -6.39
C SER A 321 -18.18 20.56 -5.32
N ASP A 322 -17.80 21.44 -4.39
CA ASP A 322 -16.96 21.03 -3.25
C ASP A 322 -17.72 20.05 -2.33
N ALA A 323 -19.05 20.21 -2.25
CA ALA A 323 -19.93 19.32 -1.50
C ALA A 323 -19.88 17.89 -2.06
N ASP A 324 -19.85 17.72 -3.39
CA ASP A 324 -19.75 16.41 -4.02
C ASP A 324 -18.41 15.73 -3.69
N VAL A 325 -17.31 16.48 -3.70
CA VAL A 325 -15.97 15.97 -3.33
C VAL A 325 -15.94 15.51 -1.86
N LEU A 326 -16.49 16.32 -0.95
CA LEU A 326 -16.56 15.98 0.47
C LEU A 326 -17.46 14.76 0.70
N ARG A 327 -18.68 14.74 0.15
CA ARG A 327 -19.61 13.59 0.30
C ARG A 327 -19.06 12.29 -0.29
N ALA A 328 -18.27 12.37 -1.36
CA ALA A 328 -17.66 11.20 -1.98
C ALA A 328 -16.54 10.56 -1.14
N SER A 329 -15.88 11.34 -0.28
CA SER A 329 -14.63 10.93 0.38
C SER A 329 -14.66 10.98 1.91
N PHE A 330 -15.67 11.60 2.52
CA PHE A 330 -15.75 11.77 3.97
C PHE A 330 -16.33 10.53 4.67
N PRO A 331 -15.84 10.16 5.88
CA PRO A 331 -14.64 10.69 6.53
C PRO A 331 -13.35 10.23 5.84
N PRO A 332 -12.20 10.88 6.12
CA PRO A 332 -10.93 10.53 5.49
C PRO A 332 -10.58 9.05 5.68
N GLY A 333 -10.11 8.39 4.61
CA GLY A 333 -9.92 6.94 4.58
C GLY A 333 -8.88 6.40 5.57
N SER A 334 -7.80 7.14 5.82
CA SER A 334 -6.67 6.72 6.67
C SER A 334 -7.03 6.58 8.16
N VAL A 335 -8.14 7.15 8.59
CA VAL A 335 -8.59 7.22 10.00
C VAL A 335 -9.85 6.41 10.30
N THR A 336 -10.36 5.69 9.30
CA THR A 336 -11.51 4.80 9.41
C THR A 336 -11.06 3.34 9.34
N GLY A 337 -10.93 2.79 8.14
CA GLY A 337 -10.66 1.38 7.89
C GLY A 337 -11.27 0.94 6.57
N ALA A 338 -11.17 -0.35 6.28
CA ALA A 338 -11.67 -0.93 5.04
C ALA A 338 -12.36 -2.28 5.31
N PRO A 339 -13.53 -2.57 4.70
CA PRO A 339 -14.39 -1.64 3.97
C PRO A 339 -14.93 -0.50 4.85
N LYS A 340 -14.94 0.74 4.34
CA LYS A 340 -15.11 1.98 5.13
C LYS A 340 -16.34 1.96 6.02
N VAL A 341 -17.52 1.67 5.45
CA VAL A 341 -18.80 1.69 6.19
C VAL A 341 -18.78 0.68 7.34
N ARG A 342 -18.41 -0.57 7.07
CA ARG A 342 -18.36 -1.61 8.09
C ARG A 342 -17.29 -1.34 9.16
N ALA A 343 -16.14 -0.77 8.76
CA ALA A 343 -15.12 -0.33 9.72
C ALA A 343 -15.64 0.77 10.65
N MET A 344 -16.42 1.74 10.16
CA MET A 344 -17.04 2.78 11.00
C MET A 344 -18.09 2.21 11.96
N GLN A 345 -18.90 1.23 11.53
CA GLN A 345 -19.83 0.51 12.41
C GLN A 345 -19.07 -0.21 13.54
N VAL A 346 -18.02 -0.98 13.19
CA VAL A 346 -17.16 -1.65 14.17
C VAL A 346 -16.50 -0.64 15.11
N ILE A 347 -16.03 0.50 14.63
CA ILE A 347 -15.50 1.57 15.48
C ILE A 347 -16.56 2.03 16.50
N GLY A 348 -17.79 2.28 16.06
CA GLY A 348 -18.91 2.66 16.94
C GLY A 348 -19.25 1.60 17.98
N GLU A 349 -19.12 0.31 17.64
CA GLU A 349 -19.35 -0.83 18.55
C GLU A 349 -18.22 -1.03 19.57
N LEU A 350 -16.98 -0.64 19.24
CA LEU A 350 -15.78 -0.98 20.01
C LEU A 350 -15.24 0.18 20.84
N GLU A 351 -15.38 1.42 20.38
CA GLU A 351 -14.90 2.58 21.11
C GLU A 351 -15.86 2.97 22.24
N ALA A 352 -15.30 3.25 23.41
CA ALA A 352 -16.11 3.59 24.58
C ALA A 352 -16.66 5.03 24.56
N THR A 353 -16.08 5.90 23.75
CA THR A 353 -16.45 7.31 23.62
C THR A 353 -16.54 7.70 22.16
N GLY A 354 -17.60 8.44 21.79
CA GLY A 354 -17.77 8.93 20.42
C GLY A 354 -16.66 9.88 19.98
N ARG A 355 -16.28 9.80 18.71
CA ARG A 355 -15.38 10.76 18.07
C ARG A 355 -16.12 12.06 17.76
N GLU A 356 -15.43 13.19 17.86
CA GLU A 356 -15.97 14.53 17.63
C GLU A 356 -15.36 15.15 16.36
N VAL A 357 -14.54 16.18 16.51
CA VAL A 357 -13.75 16.73 15.41
C VAL A 357 -12.65 15.74 15.04
N TYR A 358 -12.11 15.03 16.03
CA TYR A 358 -11.12 13.98 15.85
C TYR A 358 -11.52 12.98 14.76
N THR A 359 -10.61 12.71 13.82
CA THR A 359 -10.79 11.89 12.59
C THR A 359 -11.82 12.40 11.58
N GLY A 360 -12.38 13.59 11.81
CA GLY A 360 -13.03 14.40 10.78
C GLY A 360 -12.00 15.23 9.99
N ALA A 361 -12.36 16.47 9.66
CA ALA A 361 -11.53 17.39 8.90
C ALA A 361 -11.59 18.82 9.42
N VAL A 362 -10.49 19.56 9.29
CA VAL A 362 -10.40 21.01 9.59
C VAL A 362 -9.84 21.70 8.35
N GLY A 363 -10.37 22.87 7.99
CA GLY A 363 -9.91 23.56 6.78
C GLY A 363 -10.81 24.68 6.30
N TYR A 364 -10.76 24.96 5.00
CA TYR A 364 -11.54 26.00 4.35
C TYR A 364 -12.14 25.56 3.00
N ALA A 365 -13.21 26.24 2.59
CA ALA A 365 -13.80 26.15 1.26
C ALA A 365 -14.24 27.54 0.77
N GLY A 366 -13.81 27.94 -0.42
CA GLY A 366 -14.09 29.29 -0.90
C GLY A 366 -13.48 29.62 -2.27
N PRO A 367 -13.28 30.92 -2.57
CA PRO A 367 -12.86 31.38 -3.90
C PRO A 367 -11.50 30.85 -4.40
N ARG A 368 -10.66 30.34 -3.49
CA ARG A 368 -9.36 29.73 -3.80
C ARG A 368 -9.42 28.21 -3.95
N GLY A 369 -10.56 27.60 -3.68
CA GLY A 369 -10.77 26.16 -3.70
C GLY A 369 -11.18 25.61 -2.33
N LEU A 370 -11.00 24.29 -2.17
CA LEU A 370 -11.24 23.54 -0.96
C LEU A 370 -9.90 22.99 -0.46
N GLU A 371 -9.60 23.15 0.83
CA GLU A 371 -8.45 22.49 1.43
C GLU A 371 -8.76 22.13 2.88
N ALA A 372 -8.56 20.87 3.23
CA ALA A 372 -8.77 20.39 4.58
C ALA A 372 -7.73 19.33 4.96
N ASN A 373 -7.28 19.39 6.22
CA ASN A 373 -6.45 18.36 6.83
C ASN A 373 -7.31 17.32 7.53
N VAL A 374 -6.79 16.10 7.69
CA VAL A 374 -7.40 15.10 8.57
C VAL A 374 -7.24 15.58 10.02
N ALA A 375 -8.32 15.61 10.79
CA ALA A 375 -8.32 16.08 12.18
C ALA A 375 -7.70 15.04 13.14
N ILE A 376 -6.41 14.81 12.99
CA ILE A 376 -5.56 14.01 13.87
C ILE A 376 -4.49 14.92 14.47
N ARG A 377 -3.93 14.51 15.62
CA ARG A 377 -3.06 15.39 16.41
C ARG A 377 -3.77 16.69 16.77
N THR A 378 -5.03 16.56 17.14
CA THR A 378 -5.96 17.67 17.34
C THR A 378 -6.46 17.63 18.77
N PHE A 379 -6.27 18.74 19.49
CA PHE A 379 -6.87 18.96 20.79
C PHE A 379 -8.23 19.63 20.63
N GLU A 380 -9.21 19.09 21.33
CA GLU A 380 -10.58 19.61 21.41
C GLU A 380 -10.76 20.24 22.80
N VAL A 381 -11.18 21.49 22.87
CA VAL A 381 -11.30 22.23 24.14
C VAL A 381 -12.73 22.70 24.33
N ARG A 382 -13.33 22.39 25.48
CA ARG A 382 -14.66 22.91 25.85
C ARG A 382 -14.70 23.29 27.32
N GLY A 383 -14.86 24.59 27.58
CA GLY A 383 -14.69 25.13 28.92
C GLY A 383 -13.28 24.83 29.41
N GLU A 384 -13.19 24.16 30.57
CA GLU A 384 -11.90 23.73 31.13
C GLU A 384 -11.47 22.34 30.65
N HIS A 385 -12.25 21.62 29.85
CA HIS A 385 -11.92 20.26 29.44
C HIS A 385 -11.13 20.24 28.14
N VAL A 386 -10.11 19.39 28.06
CA VAL A 386 -9.29 19.15 26.86
C VAL A 386 -9.26 17.67 26.53
N TRP A 387 -9.45 17.35 25.25
CA TRP A 387 -9.36 15.99 24.72
C TRP A 387 -8.32 15.88 23.63
N LEU A 388 -7.67 14.73 23.57
CA LEU A 388 -6.78 14.33 22.47
C LEU A 388 -7.10 12.88 22.09
N GLY A 389 -7.62 12.69 20.89
CA GLY A 389 -7.82 11.37 20.31
C GLY A 389 -6.51 10.79 19.77
N VAL A 390 -6.26 9.50 20.04
CA VAL A 390 -5.05 8.81 19.60
C VAL A 390 -5.38 7.36 19.22
N GLY A 391 -4.82 6.89 18.11
CA GLY A 391 -5.08 5.54 17.63
C GLY A 391 -4.18 5.10 16.48
N GLY A 392 -4.44 3.88 16.00
CA GLY A 392 -3.69 3.21 14.95
C GLY A 392 -4.57 2.25 14.17
N GLY A 393 -4.10 1.85 12.98
CA GLY A 393 -4.80 0.86 12.16
C GLY A 393 -4.53 -0.53 12.71
N VAL A 394 -5.59 -1.24 13.10
CA VAL A 394 -5.52 -2.63 13.55
C VAL A 394 -5.68 -3.55 12.34
N VAL A 395 -4.72 -4.48 12.18
CA VAL A 395 -4.70 -5.52 11.16
C VAL A 395 -4.71 -6.91 11.81
N ALA A 396 -4.79 -7.98 11.00
CA ALA A 396 -4.95 -9.35 11.51
C ALA A 396 -3.79 -9.82 12.41
N ASP A 397 -2.58 -9.32 12.19
CA ASP A 397 -1.35 -9.65 12.91
C ASP A 397 -0.96 -8.58 13.95
N SER A 398 -1.85 -7.62 14.24
CA SER A 398 -1.64 -6.63 15.30
C SER A 398 -1.57 -7.28 16.68
N ASP A 399 -0.71 -6.75 17.54
CA ASP A 399 -0.66 -7.08 18.97
C ASP A 399 -1.23 -5.92 19.81
N PRO A 400 -2.18 -6.17 20.74
CA PRO A 400 -2.80 -5.11 21.53
C PRO A 400 -1.84 -4.22 22.32
N ASP A 401 -0.69 -4.74 22.77
CA ASP A 401 0.30 -3.96 23.49
C ASP A 401 1.20 -3.15 22.53
N ASP A 402 1.51 -3.69 21.35
CA ASP A 402 2.17 -2.94 20.26
C ASP A 402 1.31 -1.74 19.83
N GLU A 403 0.02 -1.95 19.56
CA GLU A 403 -0.90 -0.89 19.12
C GLU A 403 -1.05 0.22 20.18
N LEU A 404 -1.11 -0.16 21.47
CA LEU A 404 -1.15 0.81 22.56
C LEU A 404 0.17 1.62 22.63
N ARG A 405 1.32 0.96 22.44
CA ARG A 405 2.63 1.65 22.40
C ARG A 405 2.73 2.60 21.21
N GLU A 406 2.16 2.24 20.06
CA GLU A 406 2.08 3.13 18.90
C GLU A 406 1.23 4.38 19.23
N CYS A 407 0.10 4.23 19.93
CA CYS A 407 -0.69 5.37 20.39
C CYS A 407 0.18 6.36 21.18
N PHE A 408 0.93 5.90 22.17
CA PHE A 408 1.80 6.80 22.95
C PHE A 408 2.99 7.34 22.15
N THR A 409 3.48 6.61 21.15
CA THR A 409 4.50 7.12 20.22
C THR A 409 3.99 8.33 19.44
N LYS A 410 2.70 8.33 19.06
CA LYS A 410 2.03 9.47 18.40
C LYS A 410 1.66 10.60 19.37
N ALA A 411 1.23 10.27 20.59
CA ALA A 411 0.76 11.25 21.58
C ALA A 411 1.90 12.02 22.27
N THR A 412 3.00 11.35 22.62
CA THR A 412 4.04 11.92 23.48
C THR A 412 4.66 13.22 22.94
N PRO A 413 5.00 13.34 21.63
CA PRO A 413 5.50 14.59 21.08
C PRO A 413 4.50 15.75 21.22
N LEU A 414 3.20 15.47 21.04
CA LEU A 414 2.14 16.47 21.18
C LEU A 414 1.98 16.95 22.61
N LEU A 415 1.92 16.01 23.57
CA LEU A 415 1.80 16.35 24.99
C LEU A 415 2.98 17.21 25.44
N ARG A 416 4.21 16.83 25.08
CA ARG A 416 5.41 17.61 25.41
C ARG A 416 5.35 19.02 24.81
N ALA A 417 4.94 19.15 23.56
CA ALA A 417 4.90 20.43 22.85
C ALA A 417 3.95 21.45 23.50
N VAL A 418 2.86 20.97 24.10
CA VAL A 418 1.88 21.81 24.80
C VAL A 418 2.09 21.87 26.32
N GLY A 419 3.24 21.40 26.83
CA GLY A 419 3.55 21.37 28.26
C GLY A 419 2.71 20.38 29.08
N GLY A 420 2.01 19.45 28.43
CA GLY A 420 1.23 18.40 29.05
C GLY A 420 2.08 17.20 29.51
N THR A 421 1.54 16.42 30.43
CA THR A 421 2.10 15.15 30.91
C THR A 421 1.03 14.08 30.95
N PHE A 422 1.38 12.79 31.08
CA PHE A 422 0.42 11.69 31.22
C PHE A 422 0.48 11.09 32.63
N ALA A 423 -0.68 10.92 33.27
CA ALA A 423 -0.80 10.30 34.59
C ALA A 423 -0.86 8.78 34.47
N GLY A 424 0.32 8.15 34.50
CA GLY A 424 0.42 6.68 34.49
C GLY A 424 1.78 6.21 34.02
N GLY A 425 2.79 6.28 34.90
CA GLY A 425 4.04 5.55 34.84
C GLY A 425 4.94 5.81 33.63
N ALA A 426 6.17 6.28 33.89
CA ALA A 426 7.25 6.20 32.92
C ALA A 426 7.36 4.77 32.37
N ALA A 427 7.02 4.58 31.09
CA ALA A 427 7.49 3.42 30.35
C ALA A 427 9.02 3.57 30.25
N SER A 428 9.71 2.91 31.17
CA SER A 428 11.15 2.73 31.14
C SER A 428 11.57 2.26 29.75
N SER A 429 12.44 3.03 29.10
CA SER A 429 13.29 2.55 28.03
C SER A 429 14.20 1.45 28.59
N GLY A 430 13.70 0.22 28.63
CA GLY A 430 14.52 -0.96 28.85
C GLY A 430 15.28 -1.28 27.56
N PRO A 431 16.60 -1.52 27.60
CA PRO A 431 17.30 -2.04 26.44
C PRO A 431 16.76 -3.45 26.16
N VAL A 432 16.22 -3.65 24.96
CA VAL A 432 15.84 -4.98 24.47
C VAL A 432 17.09 -5.85 24.45
N GLY A 433 17.15 -6.80 25.38
CA GLY A 433 18.24 -7.76 25.49
C GLY A 433 18.32 -8.61 24.24
N ARG A 434 19.40 -8.44 23.47
CA ARG A 434 19.85 -9.45 22.51
C ARG A 434 20.35 -10.66 23.30
N GLY A 435 19.63 -11.77 23.20
CA GLY A 435 19.97 -13.01 23.86
C GLY A 435 19.29 -14.21 23.22
N ALA A 436 19.44 -14.37 21.90
CA ALA A 436 19.16 -15.66 21.28
C ALA A 436 20.34 -16.59 21.59
N ALA A 437 20.10 -17.57 22.46
CA ALA A 437 21.03 -18.65 22.72
C ALA A 437 21.25 -19.46 21.43
N SER A 438 22.52 -19.64 21.03
CA SER A 438 22.88 -20.53 19.93
C SER A 438 22.46 -21.97 20.22
N PRO A 439 21.85 -22.70 19.28
CA PRO A 439 21.64 -24.13 19.42
C PRO A 439 22.98 -24.87 19.36
N PRO A 440 23.14 -26.01 20.07
CA PRO A 440 24.39 -26.73 20.10
C PRO A 440 24.61 -27.54 18.81
N GLY A 441 25.87 -27.57 18.33
CA GLY A 441 26.41 -28.68 17.55
C GLY A 441 26.29 -28.62 16.02
N ARG A 442 26.58 -27.48 15.38
CA ARG A 442 26.83 -27.46 13.91
C ARG A 442 28.34 -27.58 13.65
N ALA A 443 28.72 -28.53 12.78
CA ALA A 443 30.10 -28.69 12.34
C ALA A 443 30.53 -27.45 11.52
N VAL A 444 31.37 -26.60 12.12
CA VAL A 444 31.98 -25.45 11.44
C VAL A 444 33.20 -25.96 10.69
N TYR A 445 33.22 -25.77 9.37
CA TYR A 445 34.41 -26.03 8.58
C TYR A 445 35.48 -24.95 8.88
N ARG A 446 36.72 -25.36 9.19
CA ARG A 446 37.80 -24.44 9.63
C ARG A 446 39.07 -24.45 8.78
N ASP A 447 39.21 -25.30 7.75
CA ASP A 447 40.51 -25.49 7.09
C ASP A 447 40.50 -25.33 5.57
N ARG A 448 41.28 -24.38 5.04
CA ARG A 448 41.65 -24.20 3.62
C ARG A 448 40.53 -23.65 2.70
N PRO A 449 40.51 -22.32 2.44
CA PRO A 449 39.75 -21.77 1.31
C PRO A 449 40.26 -22.33 -0.02
N PRO A 450 39.49 -22.22 -1.12
CA PRO A 450 39.93 -22.67 -2.43
C PRO A 450 41.29 -22.07 -2.79
N ASP A 451 42.22 -22.90 -3.28
CA ASP A 451 43.56 -22.46 -3.68
C ASP A 451 43.50 -21.60 -4.96
N PRO A 452 43.79 -20.29 -4.89
CA PRO A 452 43.74 -19.42 -6.07
C PRO A 452 44.75 -19.82 -7.14
N ALA A 453 45.85 -20.50 -6.78
CA ALA A 453 46.86 -20.96 -7.75
C ALA A 453 46.31 -22.05 -8.68
N SER A 454 45.23 -22.74 -8.29
CA SER A 454 44.57 -23.74 -9.13
C SER A 454 43.79 -23.11 -10.30
N GLY A 455 43.53 -21.80 -10.25
CA GLY A 455 42.78 -21.06 -11.27
C GLY A 455 41.27 -21.06 -11.07
N ILE A 456 40.57 -20.43 -12.01
CA ILE A 456 39.11 -20.36 -12.07
C ILE A 456 38.60 -21.10 -13.30
N PHE A 457 37.34 -21.51 -13.27
CA PHE A 457 36.71 -22.13 -14.42
C PHE A 457 35.26 -21.73 -14.54
N ASP A 458 34.70 -21.95 -15.72
CA ASP A 458 33.28 -21.99 -15.92
C ASP A 458 32.80 -23.26 -16.60
N THR A 459 31.50 -23.51 -16.51
CA THR A 459 30.85 -24.68 -17.07
C THR A 459 29.49 -24.27 -17.56
N LEU A 460 29.19 -24.61 -18.81
CA LEU A 460 27.93 -24.34 -19.48
C LEU A 460 27.42 -25.59 -20.20
N LEU A 461 26.11 -25.56 -20.47
CA LEU A 461 25.43 -26.60 -21.25
C LEU A 461 25.59 -26.30 -22.74
N VAL A 462 25.80 -27.35 -23.51
CA VAL A 462 25.66 -27.36 -24.98
C VAL A 462 24.49 -28.26 -25.31
N ARG A 463 23.51 -27.76 -26.08
CA ARG A 463 22.38 -28.55 -26.60
C ARG A 463 22.48 -28.56 -28.11
N ASP A 464 22.64 -29.75 -28.69
CA ASP A 464 22.59 -29.96 -30.15
C ASP A 464 23.50 -28.98 -30.92
N GLY A 465 24.75 -28.88 -30.48
CA GLY A 465 25.78 -28.04 -31.08
C GLY A 465 25.80 -26.59 -30.60
N VAL A 466 24.83 -26.16 -29.80
CA VAL A 466 24.68 -24.76 -29.38
C VAL A 466 25.02 -24.58 -27.90
N PRO A 467 26.07 -23.81 -27.55
CA PRO A 467 26.32 -23.37 -26.17
C PRO A 467 25.18 -22.48 -25.65
N VAL A 468 24.66 -22.82 -24.47
CA VAL A 468 23.57 -22.08 -23.80
C VAL A 468 24.15 -20.97 -22.92
N ASP A 469 23.59 -19.77 -23.01
CA ASP A 469 23.99 -18.55 -22.28
C ASP A 469 25.49 -18.19 -22.38
N LEU A 470 26.09 -18.46 -23.55
CA LEU A 470 27.54 -18.36 -23.76
C LEU A 470 28.13 -17.01 -23.33
N ASP A 471 27.51 -15.91 -23.78
CA ASP A 471 28.01 -14.56 -23.52
C ASP A 471 28.10 -14.27 -22.01
N GLY A 472 27.09 -14.69 -21.24
CA GLY A 472 27.07 -14.53 -19.79
C GLY A 472 28.16 -15.34 -19.09
N HIS A 473 28.42 -16.55 -19.57
CA HIS A 473 29.49 -17.42 -19.05
C HIS A 473 30.89 -16.87 -19.35
N VAL A 474 31.11 -16.41 -20.59
CA VAL A 474 32.39 -15.82 -21.00
C VAL A 474 32.64 -14.51 -20.26
N THR A 475 31.63 -13.64 -20.17
CA THR A 475 31.71 -12.36 -19.44
C THR A 475 32.08 -12.60 -17.99
N ARG A 476 31.37 -13.50 -17.30
CA ARG A 476 31.68 -13.81 -15.90
C ARG A 476 33.09 -14.34 -15.72
N LEU A 477 33.57 -15.22 -16.61
CA LEU A 477 34.94 -15.73 -16.53
C LEU A 477 35.97 -14.63 -16.75
N ALA A 478 35.73 -13.72 -17.70
CA ALA A 478 36.60 -12.58 -17.99
C ALA A 478 36.65 -11.58 -16.84
N ASP A 479 35.50 -11.26 -16.23
CA ASP A 479 35.43 -10.35 -15.08
C ASP A 479 36.12 -10.96 -13.86
N ALA A 480 35.91 -12.24 -13.58
CA ALA A 480 36.61 -12.95 -12.51
C ALA A 480 38.12 -13.04 -12.78
N ALA A 481 38.55 -13.26 -14.04
CA ALA A 481 39.97 -13.29 -14.40
C ALA A 481 40.65 -11.93 -14.15
N ARG A 482 39.96 -10.85 -14.50
CA ARG A 482 40.43 -9.47 -14.26
C ARG A 482 40.45 -9.15 -12.77
N ALA A 483 39.38 -9.44 -12.04
CA ALA A 483 39.25 -9.12 -10.62
C ALA A 483 40.24 -9.91 -9.74
N VAL A 484 40.40 -11.20 -10.00
CA VAL A 484 41.23 -12.09 -9.17
C VAL A 484 42.70 -12.07 -9.57
N TYR A 485 43.02 -12.03 -10.87
CA TYR A 485 44.39 -12.19 -11.38
C TYR A 485 44.92 -10.99 -12.17
N GLY A 486 44.11 -9.97 -12.44
CA GLY A 486 44.49 -8.86 -13.32
C GLY A 486 44.64 -9.26 -14.80
N ILE A 487 44.11 -10.42 -15.19
CA ILE A 487 44.21 -10.95 -16.56
C ILE A 487 43.03 -10.44 -17.39
N ALA A 488 43.31 -9.73 -18.47
CA ALA A 488 42.30 -9.35 -19.45
C ALA A 488 42.13 -10.48 -20.47
N LEU A 489 40.95 -11.11 -20.48
CA LEU A 489 40.56 -12.09 -21.50
C LEU A 489 39.81 -11.38 -22.63
N ASP A 490 40.08 -11.79 -23.86
CA ASP A 490 39.27 -11.42 -25.03
C ASP A 490 37.99 -12.27 -25.02
N ALA A 491 36.87 -11.64 -24.68
CA ALA A 491 35.59 -12.32 -24.57
C ALA A 491 35.10 -12.83 -25.94
N ASP A 492 35.33 -12.08 -27.02
CA ASP A 492 34.83 -12.43 -28.34
C ASP A 492 35.61 -13.64 -28.90
N ASP A 493 36.95 -13.66 -28.74
CA ASP A 493 37.78 -14.83 -29.08
C ASP A 493 37.36 -16.07 -28.29
N LEU A 494 37.15 -15.91 -26.98
CA LEU A 494 36.80 -17.02 -26.12
C LEU A 494 35.41 -17.58 -26.45
N ALA A 495 34.45 -16.72 -26.78
CA ALA A 495 33.12 -17.12 -27.24
C ALA A 495 33.21 -17.89 -28.57
N LEU A 496 34.00 -17.40 -29.53
CA LEU A 496 34.20 -18.09 -30.81
C LEU A 496 34.78 -19.50 -30.61
N ARG A 497 35.85 -19.62 -29.80
CA ARG A 497 36.49 -20.91 -29.50
C ARG A 497 35.56 -21.88 -28.76
N ALA A 498 34.69 -21.37 -27.88
CA ALA A 498 33.69 -22.17 -27.20
C ALA A 498 32.58 -22.63 -28.16
N GLY A 499 32.16 -21.78 -29.10
CA GLY A 499 31.25 -22.13 -30.19
C GLY A 499 31.81 -23.24 -31.08
N ASP A 500 33.04 -23.07 -31.55
CA ASP A 500 33.73 -24.06 -32.38
C ASP A 500 33.87 -25.43 -31.70
N ALA A 501 34.18 -25.43 -30.39
CA ALA A 501 34.28 -26.66 -29.61
C ALA A 501 32.93 -27.37 -29.38
N ALA A 502 31.82 -26.65 -29.56
CA ALA A 502 30.47 -27.19 -29.44
C ALA A 502 29.89 -27.68 -30.78
N THR A 503 30.41 -27.19 -31.92
CA THR A 503 29.97 -27.57 -33.27
C THR A 503 29.92 -29.09 -33.45
N ASP A 504 28.88 -29.57 -34.15
CA ASP A 504 28.60 -30.98 -34.46
C ASP A 504 28.31 -31.91 -33.26
N LEU A 505 28.21 -31.39 -32.02
CA LEU A 505 27.84 -32.19 -30.86
C LEU A 505 26.33 -32.44 -30.78
N ALA A 506 25.88 -33.67 -31.03
CA ALA A 506 24.48 -34.07 -30.86
C ALA A 506 24.11 -34.32 -29.39
N GLY A 507 22.93 -33.85 -28.95
CA GLY A 507 22.45 -34.03 -27.58
C GLY A 507 23.11 -33.09 -26.56
N SER A 508 22.97 -33.42 -25.27
CA SER A 508 23.45 -32.56 -24.18
C SER A 508 24.92 -32.83 -23.81
N HIS A 509 25.74 -31.79 -23.89
CA HIS A 509 27.15 -31.79 -23.51
C HIS A 509 27.45 -30.74 -22.45
N ARG A 510 28.46 -31.00 -21.63
CA ARG A 510 29.06 -30.04 -20.70
C ARG A 510 30.30 -29.46 -21.37
N LEU A 511 30.32 -28.15 -21.58
CA LEU A 511 31.50 -27.41 -22.00
C LEU A 511 32.14 -26.75 -20.77
N ARG A 512 33.46 -26.88 -20.62
CA ARG A 512 34.24 -26.30 -19.53
C ARG A 512 35.29 -25.36 -20.09
N LEU A 513 35.31 -24.14 -19.55
CA LEU A 513 36.32 -23.12 -19.80
C LEU A 513 37.20 -23.00 -18.56
N ALA A 514 38.48 -23.32 -18.61
CA ALA A 514 39.36 -23.33 -17.43
C ALA A 514 40.58 -22.43 -17.63
N LEU A 515 40.68 -21.36 -16.84
CA LEU A 515 41.83 -20.46 -16.85
C LEU A 515 42.99 -21.06 -16.03
N ASP A 516 44.19 -21.07 -16.61
CA ASP A 516 45.43 -21.24 -15.86
C ASP A 516 46.02 -19.85 -15.54
N PRO A 517 46.04 -19.42 -14.27
CA PRO A 517 46.48 -18.08 -13.90
C PRO A 517 47.98 -17.86 -14.15
N ARG A 518 48.77 -18.93 -14.37
CA ARG A 518 50.22 -18.83 -14.62
C ARG A 518 50.54 -18.50 -16.07
N THR A 519 49.68 -18.92 -17.00
CA THR A 519 49.89 -18.73 -18.45
C THR A 519 48.91 -17.74 -19.07
N GLY A 520 47.79 -17.46 -18.39
CA GLY A 520 46.67 -16.70 -18.95
C GLY A 520 45.86 -17.48 -20.00
N ALA A 521 46.21 -18.74 -20.28
CA ALA A 521 45.52 -19.55 -21.26
C ALA A 521 44.22 -20.13 -20.68
N VAL A 522 43.16 -20.12 -21.51
CA VAL A 522 41.88 -20.77 -21.20
C VAL A 522 41.78 -22.08 -21.98
N ASP A 523 41.69 -23.19 -21.26
CA ASP A 523 41.46 -24.54 -21.81
C ASP A 523 39.95 -24.77 -22.03
N VAL A 524 39.59 -25.24 -23.22
CA VAL A 524 38.19 -25.46 -23.63
C VAL A 524 37.98 -26.96 -23.83
N ARG A 525 37.09 -27.57 -23.04
CA ARG A 525 36.82 -29.01 -23.10
C ARG A 525 35.34 -29.32 -23.09
N THR A 526 34.93 -30.26 -23.93
CA THR A 526 33.56 -30.78 -23.96
C THR A 526 33.51 -32.23 -23.46
N THR A 527 32.44 -32.57 -22.76
CA THR A 527 32.17 -33.92 -22.26
C THR A 527 30.67 -34.21 -22.36
N PRO A 528 30.21 -35.42 -22.71
CA PRO A 528 28.79 -35.75 -22.70
C PRO A 528 28.18 -35.49 -21.30
N ALA A 529 27.03 -34.82 -21.24
CA ALA A 529 26.42 -34.44 -19.95
C ALA A 529 25.60 -35.57 -19.30
N GLY A 530 25.42 -36.72 -19.97
CA GLY A 530 24.50 -37.78 -19.54
C GLY A 530 23.03 -37.30 -19.52
N VAL A 531 22.10 -38.15 -19.05
CA VAL A 531 20.74 -37.71 -18.75
C VAL A 531 20.82 -36.79 -17.54
N VAL A 532 20.49 -35.51 -17.71
CA VAL A 532 20.34 -34.57 -16.60
C VAL A 532 19.17 -35.06 -15.73
N PRO A 533 19.39 -35.47 -14.47
CA PRO A 533 18.31 -36.01 -13.65
C PRO A 533 17.21 -34.96 -13.46
N SER A 534 15.97 -35.33 -13.78
CA SER A 534 14.79 -34.49 -13.58
C SER A 534 14.35 -34.43 -12.12
N ASP A 535 14.88 -35.35 -11.30
CA ASP A 535 14.57 -35.52 -9.88
C ASP A 535 14.76 -34.23 -9.08
N PRO A 536 14.05 -34.04 -7.97
CA PRO A 536 14.31 -32.92 -7.07
C PRO A 536 15.65 -33.04 -6.33
N TRP A 537 16.11 -31.93 -5.76
CA TRP A 537 17.27 -31.86 -4.87
C TRP A 537 16.89 -32.02 -3.41
N THR A 538 17.79 -32.66 -2.67
CA THR A 538 17.85 -32.63 -1.22
C THR A 538 19.11 -31.85 -0.82
N LEU A 539 18.96 -30.93 0.12
CA LEU A 539 20.02 -30.02 0.54
C LEU A 539 20.38 -30.24 1.99
N ARG A 540 21.68 -30.23 2.30
CA ARG A 540 22.16 -30.33 3.68
C ARG A 540 22.81 -29.01 4.10
N PRO A 541 22.27 -28.28 5.10
CA PRO A 541 22.92 -27.07 5.62
C PRO A 541 24.33 -27.35 6.14
N VAL A 542 25.33 -26.61 5.66
CA VAL A 542 26.73 -26.68 6.10
C VAL A 542 27.27 -25.28 6.29
N VAL A 543 27.86 -24.99 7.47
CA VAL A 543 28.41 -23.67 7.77
C VAL A 543 29.78 -23.51 7.11
N VAL A 544 29.87 -22.56 6.17
CA VAL A 544 31.11 -22.16 5.49
C VAL A 544 31.27 -20.64 5.68
N PRO A 545 32.11 -20.20 6.62
CA PRO A 545 32.29 -18.77 6.90
C PRO A 545 32.65 -17.98 5.65
N GLY A 546 31.84 -16.98 5.28
CA GLY A 546 32.04 -16.15 4.10
C GLY A 546 31.78 -16.82 2.74
N GLY A 547 31.37 -18.10 2.72
CA GLY A 547 31.06 -18.84 1.48
C GLY A 547 32.28 -19.19 0.62
N LEU A 548 32.05 -19.38 -0.68
CA LEU A 548 33.10 -19.65 -1.68
C LEU A 548 33.57 -18.39 -2.41
N GLY A 549 32.89 -17.26 -2.19
CA GLY A 549 33.18 -15.99 -2.85
C GLY A 549 32.51 -15.86 -4.23
N ASP A 550 32.90 -14.81 -4.96
CA ASP A 550 32.34 -14.40 -6.25
C ASP A 550 33.01 -15.05 -7.47
N ALA A 551 33.97 -15.94 -7.25
CA ALA A 551 34.69 -16.67 -8.30
C ALA A 551 34.44 -18.18 -8.23
N LYS A 552 34.44 -18.83 -9.40
CA LYS A 552 34.25 -20.28 -9.51
C LYS A 552 35.60 -21.00 -9.56
N TRP A 553 36.09 -21.36 -8.38
CA TRP A 553 37.43 -21.93 -8.17
C TRP A 553 37.61 -23.33 -8.72
N ARG A 554 38.72 -23.58 -9.41
CA ARG A 554 39.10 -24.93 -9.89
C ARG A 554 39.38 -25.89 -8.74
N ASP A 555 39.93 -25.38 -7.64
CA ASP A 555 40.05 -26.15 -6.40
C ASP A 555 38.66 -26.33 -5.78
N ARG A 556 38.21 -27.58 -5.75
CA ARG A 556 36.91 -28.01 -5.24
C ARG A 556 37.05 -28.95 -4.04
N ALA A 557 38.29 -29.16 -3.54
CA ALA A 557 38.59 -30.10 -2.47
C ALA A 557 37.81 -29.79 -1.19
N LEU A 558 37.59 -28.49 -0.92
CA LEU A 558 36.72 -28.01 0.16
C LEU A 558 35.37 -28.75 0.17
N LEU A 559 34.66 -28.81 -0.95
CA LEU A 559 33.36 -29.47 -1.01
C LEU A 559 33.44 -30.96 -0.72
N ASP A 560 34.50 -31.64 -1.18
CA ASP A 560 34.69 -33.07 -0.96
C ASP A 560 34.92 -33.41 0.52
N THR A 561 35.34 -32.42 1.32
CA THR A 561 35.58 -32.55 2.77
C THR A 561 34.43 -32.03 3.64
N LEU A 562 33.41 -31.39 3.06
CA LEU A 562 32.28 -30.87 3.83
C LEU A 562 31.47 -32.01 4.48
N PRO A 563 30.95 -31.82 5.72
CA PRO A 563 30.12 -32.81 6.39
C PRO A 563 28.92 -33.23 5.54
N GLY A 564 28.87 -34.51 5.15
CA GLY A 564 27.78 -35.07 4.34
C GLY A 564 28.20 -35.47 2.91
N ALA A 565 29.45 -35.18 2.53
CA ALA A 565 30.07 -35.76 1.35
C ALA A 565 30.13 -37.31 1.44
N PRO A 566 30.16 -38.03 0.29
CA PRO A 566 30.21 -37.51 -1.07
C PRO A 566 28.85 -36.98 -1.55
N TRP A 567 28.88 -35.87 -2.30
CA TRP A 567 27.70 -35.23 -2.87
C TRP A 567 27.28 -35.87 -4.20
N THR A 568 25.97 -36.00 -4.42
CA THR A 568 25.41 -36.61 -5.63
C THR A 568 24.71 -35.56 -6.52
N PRO A 569 24.29 -35.90 -7.75
CA PRO A 569 23.50 -34.99 -8.59
C PRO A 569 22.12 -34.60 -8.04
N THR A 570 21.66 -35.23 -6.95
CA THR A 570 20.37 -34.99 -6.28
C THR A 570 20.52 -34.67 -4.80
N ARG A 571 21.75 -34.67 -4.26
CA ARG A 571 22.08 -34.29 -2.88
C ARG A 571 23.31 -33.40 -2.85
N ASP A 572 23.14 -32.15 -2.44
CA ASP A 572 24.19 -31.11 -2.44
C ASP A 572 24.24 -30.41 -1.06
N PRO A 573 25.37 -29.77 -0.67
CA PRO A 573 25.37 -28.94 0.52
C PRO A 573 24.64 -27.62 0.22
N LEU A 574 23.90 -27.12 1.20
CA LEU A 574 23.44 -25.74 1.27
C LEU A 574 24.44 -24.98 2.14
N LEU A 575 25.22 -24.09 1.53
CA LEU A 575 26.20 -23.28 2.23
C LEU A 575 25.48 -22.20 3.01
N VAL A 576 25.82 -22.08 4.29
CA VAL A 576 25.28 -21.10 5.23
C VAL A 576 26.46 -20.39 5.90
N ASP A 577 26.35 -19.09 6.14
CA ASP A 577 27.37 -18.33 6.85
C ASP A 577 27.20 -18.47 8.38
N THR A 578 28.15 -17.93 9.14
CA THR A 578 28.15 -17.92 10.61
C THR A 578 27.05 -17.09 11.24
N ASP A 579 26.42 -16.18 10.48
CA ASP A 579 25.27 -15.36 10.88
C ASP A 579 23.91 -15.98 10.48
N ASP A 580 23.90 -17.27 10.12
CA ASP A 580 22.75 -18.03 9.58
C ASP A 580 22.25 -17.56 8.20
N SER A 581 22.97 -16.68 7.49
CA SER A 581 22.64 -16.32 6.11
C SER A 581 22.79 -17.50 5.16
N VAL A 582 21.75 -17.80 4.40
CA VAL A 582 21.79 -18.73 3.26
C VAL A 582 22.61 -18.11 2.14
N LEU A 583 23.56 -18.88 1.60
CA LEU A 583 24.47 -18.44 0.55
C LEU A 583 24.11 -19.10 -0.80
N GLU A 584 24.71 -20.24 -1.10
CA GLU A 584 24.49 -20.98 -2.34
C GLU A 584 24.62 -22.48 -2.07
N THR A 585 24.51 -23.30 -3.11
CA THR A 585 24.83 -24.74 -3.00
C THR A 585 26.24 -25.00 -3.47
N GLY A 586 26.72 -26.23 -3.33
CA GLY A 586 27.98 -26.64 -3.94
C GLY A 586 28.02 -26.37 -5.45
N ARG A 587 26.89 -26.42 -6.16
CA ARG A 587 26.86 -26.41 -7.64
C ARG A 587 25.87 -25.42 -8.27
N GLY A 588 25.22 -24.55 -7.51
CA GLY A 588 24.18 -23.65 -8.02
C GLY A 588 23.65 -22.64 -6.99
N ASN A 589 22.90 -21.66 -7.45
CA ASN A 589 22.29 -20.63 -6.60
C ASN A 589 20.93 -21.10 -6.07
N VAL A 590 20.54 -20.59 -4.90
CA VAL A 590 19.31 -20.98 -4.19
C VAL A 590 18.24 -19.91 -4.37
N PHE A 591 17.00 -20.37 -4.51
CA PHE A 591 15.81 -19.55 -4.58
C PHE A 591 14.75 -20.09 -3.65
N ALA A 592 14.04 -19.17 -3.01
CA ALA A 592 12.88 -19.45 -2.17
C ALA A 592 11.68 -18.66 -2.68
N VAL A 593 10.58 -19.35 -2.93
CA VAL A 593 9.33 -18.71 -3.34
C VAL A 593 8.48 -18.50 -2.11
N PHE A 594 8.02 -17.28 -1.94
CA PHE A 594 7.03 -16.89 -0.96
C PHE A 594 5.80 -16.36 -1.69
N ASP A 595 4.73 -16.08 -0.96
CA ASP A 595 3.51 -15.58 -1.58
C ASP A 595 3.76 -14.22 -2.27
N ASP A 596 4.64 -13.37 -1.71
CA ASP A 596 4.99 -12.04 -2.21
C ASP A 596 6.01 -12.01 -3.35
N GLY A 597 6.63 -13.14 -3.69
CA GLY A 597 7.55 -13.22 -4.84
C GLY A 597 8.65 -14.27 -4.73
N VAL A 598 9.68 -14.09 -5.54
CA VAL A 598 10.85 -14.98 -5.60
C VAL A 598 12.04 -14.33 -4.93
N HIS A 599 12.58 -14.99 -3.92
CA HIS A 599 13.70 -14.50 -3.11
C HIS A 599 14.97 -15.29 -3.42
N THR A 600 16.10 -14.60 -3.51
CA THR A 600 17.41 -15.22 -3.67
C THR A 600 18.46 -14.44 -2.87
N PRO A 601 19.52 -15.10 -2.37
CA PRO A 601 20.62 -14.43 -1.70
C PRO A 601 21.21 -13.28 -2.54
N ALA A 602 21.49 -12.15 -1.89
CA ALA A 602 22.07 -10.95 -2.51
C ALA A 602 23.52 -11.18 -2.93
N LEU A 603 23.96 -10.50 -4.00
CA LEU A 603 25.36 -10.51 -4.44
C LEU A 603 26.20 -9.54 -3.59
N ASP A 604 26.55 -9.96 -2.37
CA ASP A 604 27.40 -9.20 -1.44
C ASP A 604 28.86 -9.71 -1.35
N GLY A 605 29.30 -10.45 -2.38
CA GLY A 605 30.65 -10.99 -2.51
C GLY A 605 30.85 -12.38 -1.87
N ARG A 606 29.84 -12.93 -1.19
CA ARG A 606 29.93 -14.25 -0.53
C ARG A 606 29.46 -15.44 -1.38
N ILE A 607 28.85 -15.17 -2.53
CA ILE A 607 28.30 -16.16 -3.45
C ILE A 607 28.71 -15.87 -4.89
N LEU A 608 28.69 -16.90 -5.73
CA LEU A 608 28.98 -16.78 -7.15
C LEU A 608 27.81 -16.07 -7.88
N PRO A 609 28.06 -15.00 -8.65
CA PRO A 609 27.06 -14.44 -9.57
C PRO A 609 26.68 -15.48 -10.65
N GLY A 610 25.58 -16.20 -10.50
CA GLY A 610 25.20 -17.26 -11.44
C GLY A 610 24.64 -16.73 -12.76
N VAL A 611 25.08 -17.28 -13.90
CA VAL A 611 24.54 -16.92 -15.23
C VAL A 611 23.08 -17.34 -15.37
N THR A 612 22.77 -18.60 -15.04
CA THR A 612 21.38 -19.10 -15.05
C THR A 612 20.53 -18.40 -13.99
N ARG A 613 21.12 -17.98 -12.85
CA ARG A 613 20.44 -17.12 -11.87
C ARG A 613 19.99 -15.84 -12.56
N GLU A 614 20.87 -15.13 -13.24
CA GLU A 614 20.53 -13.88 -13.93
C GLU A 614 19.47 -14.07 -15.03
N VAL A 615 19.55 -15.16 -15.80
CA VAL A 615 18.52 -15.50 -16.80
C VAL A 615 17.15 -15.70 -16.14
N VAL A 616 17.08 -16.44 -15.03
CA VAL A 616 15.83 -16.64 -14.28
C VAL A 616 15.31 -15.32 -13.71
N LEU A 617 16.18 -14.47 -13.15
CA LEU A 617 15.79 -13.15 -12.69
C LEU A 617 15.24 -12.28 -13.83
N GLY A 618 15.86 -12.32 -15.01
CA GLY A 618 15.38 -11.65 -16.20
C GLY A 618 14.01 -12.14 -16.65
N LEU A 619 13.78 -13.46 -16.65
CA LEU A 619 12.49 -14.06 -17.00
C LEU A 619 11.37 -13.66 -16.03
N LEU A 620 11.67 -13.62 -14.73
CA LEU A 620 10.74 -13.18 -13.69
C LEU A 620 10.39 -11.70 -13.84
N ARG A 621 11.40 -10.84 -13.98
CA ARG A 621 11.24 -9.38 -14.17
C ARG A 621 10.45 -9.04 -15.44
N ALA A 622 10.75 -9.71 -16.55
CA ALA A 622 10.05 -9.52 -17.83
C ALA A 622 8.55 -9.83 -17.76
N ARG A 623 8.13 -10.61 -16.75
CA ARG A 623 6.73 -10.99 -16.51
C ARG A 623 6.15 -10.33 -15.25
N ALA A 624 6.80 -9.27 -14.78
CA ALA A 624 6.40 -8.51 -13.60
C ALA A 624 6.31 -9.32 -12.30
N VAL A 625 6.96 -10.49 -12.21
CA VAL A 625 7.06 -11.27 -10.96
C VAL A 625 8.08 -10.60 -10.03
N PRO A 626 7.72 -10.25 -8.77
CA PRO A 626 8.65 -9.62 -7.83
C PRO A 626 9.84 -10.53 -7.54
N VAL A 627 11.02 -9.93 -7.58
CA VAL A 627 12.29 -10.56 -7.25
C VAL A 627 12.93 -9.79 -6.10
N HIS A 628 13.32 -10.52 -5.06
CA HIS A 628 13.99 -9.96 -3.89
C HIS A 628 15.38 -10.56 -3.74
N GLU A 629 16.41 -9.76 -4.08
CA GLU A 629 17.80 -10.08 -3.82
C GLU A 629 18.19 -9.56 -2.43
N ARG A 630 18.13 -10.42 -1.42
CA ARG A 630 18.34 -10.04 -0.02
C ARG A 630 19.07 -11.12 0.78
N ARG A 631 19.54 -10.79 1.98
CA ARG A 631 19.95 -11.83 2.95
C ARG A 631 18.71 -12.62 3.39
N ILE A 632 18.86 -13.94 3.43
CA ILE A 632 17.80 -14.88 3.83
C ILE A 632 18.36 -15.71 4.98
N ALA A 633 17.76 -15.65 6.15
CA ALA A 633 18.16 -16.51 7.26
C ALA A 633 17.71 -17.96 7.01
N LEU A 634 18.50 -18.94 7.45
CA LEU A 634 18.19 -20.36 7.25
C LEU A 634 16.79 -20.75 7.75
N ALA A 635 16.36 -20.20 8.88
CA ALA A 635 15.04 -20.47 9.46
C ALA A 635 13.89 -19.93 8.59
N GLU A 636 14.10 -18.88 7.80
CA GLU A 636 13.07 -18.32 6.92
C GLU A 636 12.67 -19.29 5.81
N LEU A 637 13.57 -20.19 5.40
CA LEU A 637 13.26 -21.20 4.37
C LEU A 637 12.11 -22.14 4.77
N ALA A 638 11.81 -22.27 6.07
CA ALA A 638 10.67 -23.05 6.55
C ALA A 638 9.32 -22.44 6.15
N GLY A 639 9.28 -21.13 5.91
CA GLY A 639 8.09 -20.40 5.45
C GLY A 639 7.93 -20.37 3.93
N ALA A 640 8.93 -20.80 3.16
CA ALA A 640 8.84 -20.82 1.70
C ALA A 640 7.82 -21.86 1.23
N THR A 641 7.04 -21.50 0.20
CA THR A 641 6.04 -22.39 -0.42
C THR A 641 6.72 -23.47 -1.27
N GLU A 642 7.81 -23.08 -1.94
CA GLU A 642 8.69 -23.97 -2.68
C GLU A 642 10.12 -23.42 -2.71
N LEU A 643 11.07 -24.32 -2.93
CA LEU A 643 12.48 -24.01 -3.07
C LEU A 643 12.97 -24.56 -4.41
N PHE A 644 13.88 -23.83 -5.06
CA PHE A 644 14.56 -24.33 -6.25
C PHE A 644 16.00 -23.83 -6.30
N VAL A 645 16.79 -24.51 -7.12
CA VAL A 645 18.16 -24.12 -7.43
C VAL A 645 18.31 -23.84 -8.91
N THR A 646 19.24 -22.97 -9.25
CA THR A 646 19.67 -22.77 -10.63
C THR A 646 21.13 -23.15 -10.82
N ASN A 647 21.44 -23.89 -11.89
CA ASN A 647 22.81 -24.06 -12.34
C ASN A 647 22.89 -24.22 -13.85
N ALA A 648 24.10 -24.10 -14.40
CA ALA A 648 24.31 -24.05 -15.85
C ALA A 648 23.91 -25.33 -16.61
N ILE A 649 23.85 -26.49 -15.95
CA ILE A 649 23.58 -27.78 -16.59
C ILE A 649 22.15 -28.24 -16.36
N GLY A 650 21.75 -28.31 -15.09
CA GLY A 650 20.41 -28.69 -14.64
C GLY A 650 19.38 -27.57 -14.75
N ARG A 651 19.82 -26.35 -15.09
CA ARG A 651 18.98 -25.15 -15.21
C ARG A 651 18.18 -24.96 -13.94
N VAL A 652 16.85 -24.87 -14.01
CA VAL A 652 15.96 -24.76 -12.84
C VAL A 652 15.62 -26.14 -12.29
N ARG A 653 15.93 -26.41 -11.02
CA ARG A 653 15.58 -27.68 -10.36
C ARG A 653 14.93 -27.46 -9.00
N ALA A 654 13.83 -28.16 -8.77
CA ALA A 654 13.13 -28.13 -7.50
C ALA A 654 13.99 -28.71 -6.37
N VAL A 655 13.85 -28.16 -5.18
CA VAL A 655 14.39 -28.69 -3.93
C VAL A 655 13.21 -29.16 -3.10
N THR A 656 13.20 -30.44 -2.73
CA THR A 656 12.13 -31.03 -1.91
C THR A 656 12.46 -31.10 -0.43
N GLU A 657 13.74 -30.96 -0.08
CA GLU A 657 14.19 -31.06 1.30
C GLU A 657 15.40 -30.18 1.54
N VAL A 658 15.37 -29.47 2.67
CA VAL A 658 16.55 -28.94 3.36
C VAL A 658 16.61 -29.62 4.71
N GLU A 659 17.60 -30.49 4.92
CA GLU A 659 17.75 -31.37 6.08
C GLU A 659 17.59 -30.58 7.39
N GLY A 660 16.58 -30.92 8.19
CA GLY A 660 16.30 -30.28 9.49
C GLY A 660 15.66 -28.88 9.44
N VAL A 661 15.30 -28.39 8.25
CA VAL A 661 14.67 -27.06 8.07
C VAL A 661 13.29 -27.18 7.44
N VAL A 662 13.19 -27.82 6.27
CA VAL A 662 11.93 -27.88 5.52
C VAL A 662 11.87 -29.10 4.59
N GLN A 663 10.68 -29.70 4.49
CA GLN A 663 10.36 -30.73 3.51
C GLN A 663 9.06 -30.36 2.79
N ARG A 664 9.11 -30.23 1.48
CA ARG A 664 8.02 -29.74 0.61
C ARG A 664 8.05 -30.42 -0.75
N ALA A 665 6.90 -30.50 -1.41
CA ALA A 665 6.85 -30.90 -2.80
C ALA A 665 7.34 -29.76 -3.71
N PRO A 666 7.78 -30.04 -4.95
CA PRO A 666 7.98 -29.00 -5.96
C PRO A 666 6.69 -28.20 -6.17
N GLY A 667 6.78 -26.88 -6.26
CA GLY A 667 5.63 -26.01 -6.47
C GLY A 667 5.44 -25.61 -7.93
N ARG A 668 4.43 -24.76 -8.14
CA ARG A 668 3.95 -24.35 -9.46
C ARG A 668 4.88 -23.34 -10.13
N THR A 669 5.53 -22.46 -9.37
CA THR A 669 6.49 -21.49 -9.91
C THR A 669 7.72 -22.21 -10.46
N THR A 670 8.24 -23.20 -9.73
CA THR A 670 9.37 -24.00 -10.21
C THR A 670 9.00 -24.78 -11.48
N ALA A 671 7.82 -25.40 -11.50
CA ALA A 671 7.35 -26.13 -12.68
C ALA A 671 7.17 -25.21 -13.90
N TRP A 672 6.59 -24.04 -13.69
CA TRP A 672 6.43 -23.02 -14.71
C TRP A 672 7.77 -22.49 -15.25
N LEU A 673 8.71 -22.11 -14.37
CA LEU A 673 10.05 -21.67 -14.77
C LEU A 673 10.78 -22.75 -15.59
N ARG A 674 10.63 -24.01 -15.20
CA ARG A 674 11.17 -25.15 -15.97
C ARG A 674 10.57 -25.24 -17.36
N SER A 675 9.28 -24.95 -17.53
CA SER A 675 8.63 -25.00 -18.84
C SER A 675 9.19 -23.92 -19.79
N LEU A 676 9.43 -22.71 -19.28
CA LEU A 676 10.05 -21.61 -20.04
C LEU A 676 11.49 -21.93 -20.44
N ASP A 677 12.19 -22.66 -19.58
CA ASP A 677 13.58 -23.04 -19.79
C ASP A 677 13.78 -24.17 -20.82
N THR A 678 12.73 -24.98 -21.06
CA THR A 678 12.73 -26.06 -22.05
C THR A 678 12.40 -25.60 -23.47
N SER A 679 11.84 -24.41 -23.66
CA SER A 679 11.74 -23.78 -24.99
C SER A 679 13.07 -23.16 -25.41
N ALA A 680 13.60 -23.54 -26.58
CA ALA A 680 14.82 -22.96 -27.20
C ALA A 680 14.69 -21.43 -27.36
N PRO A 681 15.81 -20.67 -27.38
CA PRO A 681 15.86 -19.31 -26.88
C PRO A 681 14.95 -18.37 -27.67
N PRO A 682 14.17 -17.49 -27.01
CA PRO A 682 13.78 -16.28 -27.69
C PRO A 682 15.04 -15.39 -27.72
N ASN A 683 15.36 -14.87 -28.89
CA ASN A 683 16.00 -13.57 -28.95
C ASN A 683 15.31 -12.68 -27.91
N LEU A 684 16.06 -12.13 -26.95
CA LEU A 684 15.62 -11.05 -26.06
C LEU A 684 15.35 -9.74 -26.84
N ARG A 685 14.85 -9.85 -28.08
CA ARG A 685 14.55 -8.76 -29.01
C ARG A 685 13.12 -8.79 -29.54
N ASP A 686 12.37 -9.86 -29.33
CA ASP A 686 10.91 -9.80 -29.46
C ASP A 686 10.30 -9.75 -28.07
N SER A 687 10.43 -8.58 -27.44
CA SER A 687 9.31 -8.04 -26.68
C SER A 687 8.16 -7.84 -27.67
N ALA A 688 7.47 -8.92 -28.04
CA ALA A 688 6.08 -8.77 -28.42
C ALA A 688 5.49 -7.94 -27.28
N PRO A 689 4.91 -6.76 -27.56
CA PRO A 689 4.35 -5.95 -26.50
C PRO A 689 3.42 -6.87 -25.73
N LEU A 690 3.72 -7.08 -24.44
CA LEU A 690 2.71 -7.48 -23.48
C LEU A 690 1.50 -6.63 -23.86
N VAL A 691 0.40 -7.27 -24.22
CA VAL A 691 -0.82 -6.58 -24.62
C VAL A 691 -1.29 -5.84 -23.37
N GLY A 692 -0.68 -4.70 -23.07
CA GLY A 692 -1.36 -3.59 -22.45
C GLY A 692 -2.33 -3.18 -23.52
N ALA A 693 -3.55 -3.71 -23.43
CA ALA A 693 -4.62 -3.20 -24.25
C ALA A 693 -4.59 -1.68 -24.08
N THR A 694 -4.39 -0.95 -25.18
CA THR A 694 -4.53 0.50 -25.14
C THR A 694 -5.94 0.80 -24.61
N PRO A 695 -6.13 1.75 -23.68
CA PRO A 695 -7.43 2.20 -23.15
C PRO A 695 -8.42 2.78 -24.19
N GLN A 696 -8.36 2.33 -25.45
CA GLN A 696 -9.10 2.84 -26.60
C GLN A 696 -9.47 1.71 -27.60
N ASP A 697 -9.43 0.44 -27.20
CA ASP A 697 -9.95 -0.66 -28.02
C ASP A 697 -11.48 -0.57 -28.11
N SER A 698 -11.97 0.01 -29.21
CA SER A 698 -13.39 0.28 -29.47
C SER A 698 -14.25 -0.97 -29.65
N SER A 699 -13.64 -2.16 -29.71
CA SER A 699 -14.36 -3.44 -29.80
C SER A 699 -15.28 -3.70 -28.60
N ARG A 700 -15.06 -3.01 -27.46
CA ARG A 700 -15.80 -3.21 -26.19
C ARG A 700 -16.81 -2.12 -25.87
N ALA A 701 -16.95 -1.10 -26.73
CA ALA A 701 -17.83 0.05 -26.50
C ALA A 701 -19.33 -0.28 -26.34
N GLY A 702 -19.75 -1.50 -26.73
CA GLY A 702 -21.12 -1.98 -26.57
C GLY A 702 -21.45 -2.55 -25.18
N ALA A 703 -20.44 -2.85 -24.35
CA ALA A 703 -20.66 -3.44 -23.03
C ALA A 703 -21.24 -2.43 -22.04
N ARG A 704 -22.31 -2.82 -21.35
CA ARG A 704 -22.95 -2.05 -20.28
C ARG A 704 -22.90 -2.90 -19.01
N VAL A 705 -22.02 -2.53 -18.10
CA VAL A 705 -21.73 -3.29 -16.88
C VAL A 705 -22.53 -2.72 -15.74
N LEU A 706 -23.32 -3.57 -15.09
CA LEU A 706 -23.91 -3.28 -13.79
C LEU A 706 -23.00 -3.87 -12.71
N LEU A 707 -22.50 -3.03 -11.81
CA LEU A 707 -21.74 -3.43 -10.64
C LEU A 707 -22.68 -3.43 -9.44
N ILE A 708 -22.83 -4.59 -8.80
CA ILE A 708 -23.50 -4.71 -7.51
C ILE A 708 -22.46 -4.47 -6.43
N ASP A 709 -22.57 -3.33 -5.75
CA ASP A 709 -21.73 -2.90 -4.64
C ASP A 709 -22.17 -3.58 -3.34
N ASN A 710 -21.32 -4.48 -2.81
CA ASN A 710 -21.54 -5.13 -1.53
C ASN A 710 -20.90 -4.34 -0.38
N TYR A 711 -20.98 -3.01 -0.42
CA TYR A 711 -20.40 -2.09 0.57
C TYR A 711 -18.87 -2.14 0.64
N ASP A 712 -18.23 -2.28 -0.52
CA ASP A 712 -16.79 -2.36 -0.62
C ASP A 712 -16.12 -0.99 -0.77
N SER A 713 -14.85 -0.93 -0.39
CA SER A 713 -13.99 0.24 -0.54
C SER A 713 -13.28 0.32 -1.89
N PHE A 714 -13.54 -0.56 -2.86
CA PHE A 714 -12.84 -0.59 -4.15
C PHE A 714 -13.75 -0.66 -5.39
N VAL A 715 -15.07 -0.78 -5.24
CA VAL A 715 -16.02 -0.92 -6.37
C VAL A 715 -15.94 0.20 -7.42
N HIS A 716 -15.63 1.44 -7.02
CA HIS A 716 -15.47 2.54 -7.97
C HIS A 716 -14.14 2.47 -8.73
N ASN A 717 -13.11 1.82 -8.18
CA ASN A 717 -11.90 1.51 -8.95
C ASN A 717 -12.22 0.51 -10.07
N LEU A 718 -13.01 -0.54 -9.78
CA LEU A 718 -13.53 -1.46 -10.80
C LEU A 718 -14.34 -0.71 -11.87
N ALA A 719 -15.25 0.18 -11.44
CA ALA A 719 -16.05 0.97 -12.37
C ALA A 719 -15.19 1.89 -13.25
N GLN A 720 -14.13 2.50 -12.69
CA GLN A 720 -13.18 3.31 -13.46
C GLN A 720 -12.43 2.46 -14.50
N TYR A 721 -11.90 1.30 -14.12
CA TYR A 721 -11.22 0.40 -15.06
C TYR A 721 -12.15 -0.08 -16.17
N VAL A 722 -13.40 -0.44 -15.86
CA VAL A 722 -14.41 -0.79 -16.87
C VAL A 722 -14.64 0.36 -17.86
N ARG A 723 -14.73 1.61 -17.37
CA ARG A 723 -14.91 2.80 -18.21
C ARG A 723 -13.68 3.11 -19.06
N GLU A 724 -12.48 2.93 -18.51
CA GLU A 724 -11.21 3.07 -19.23
C GLU A 724 -11.09 2.07 -20.39
N LEU A 725 -11.71 0.89 -20.24
CA LEU A 725 -11.81 -0.11 -21.31
C LEU A 725 -12.94 0.18 -22.32
N GLY A 726 -13.58 1.35 -22.25
CA GLY A 726 -14.59 1.83 -23.19
C GLY A 726 -16.03 1.38 -22.90
N ALA A 727 -16.25 0.58 -21.85
CA ALA A 727 -17.59 0.11 -21.47
C ALA A 727 -18.32 1.14 -20.58
N GLN A 728 -19.65 1.04 -20.51
CA GLN A 728 -20.44 1.80 -19.55
C GLN A 728 -20.46 1.06 -18.20
N ALA A 729 -20.37 1.80 -17.09
CA ALA A 729 -20.41 1.22 -15.75
C ALA A 729 -21.42 1.96 -14.86
N THR A 730 -22.41 1.21 -14.37
CA THR A 730 -23.40 1.66 -13.38
C THR A 730 -23.18 0.89 -12.08
N VAL A 731 -23.14 1.58 -10.94
CA VAL A 731 -22.97 0.97 -9.62
C VAL A 731 -24.29 1.07 -8.86
N VAL A 732 -24.74 -0.03 -8.24
CA VAL A 732 -25.93 -0.07 -7.38
C VAL A 732 -25.58 -0.83 -6.10
N ARG A 733 -26.09 -0.38 -4.95
CA ARG A 733 -25.93 -1.13 -3.68
C ARG A 733 -26.71 -2.45 -3.75
N ASN A 734 -26.18 -3.48 -3.10
CA ASN A 734 -26.73 -4.84 -3.12
C ASN A 734 -28.10 -5.01 -2.46
N ASP A 735 -28.57 -4.01 -1.71
CA ASP A 735 -29.85 -3.95 -1.02
C ASP A 735 -30.82 -2.91 -1.64
N ALA A 736 -30.35 -2.11 -2.60
CA ALA A 736 -31.15 -1.12 -3.30
C ALA A 736 -32.00 -1.72 -4.44
N VAL A 737 -31.73 -2.95 -4.85
CA VAL A 737 -32.41 -3.65 -5.96
C VAL A 737 -32.66 -5.11 -5.62
N ASP A 738 -33.80 -5.63 -6.06
CA ASP A 738 -34.13 -7.06 -6.00
C ASP A 738 -33.94 -7.73 -7.38
N VAL A 739 -34.07 -9.06 -7.43
CA VAL A 739 -33.91 -9.83 -8.68
C VAL A 739 -34.91 -9.38 -9.76
N ASP A 740 -36.14 -9.03 -9.38
CA ASP A 740 -37.16 -8.59 -10.33
C ASP A 740 -36.80 -7.23 -10.95
N ALA A 741 -36.23 -6.30 -10.17
CA ALA A 741 -35.70 -5.04 -10.65
C ALA A 741 -34.53 -5.27 -11.61
N LEU A 742 -33.59 -6.15 -11.26
CA LEU A 742 -32.48 -6.52 -12.13
C LEU A 742 -32.97 -7.11 -13.46
N GLU A 743 -33.98 -7.97 -13.43
CA GLU A 743 -34.55 -8.54 -14.66
C GLU A 743 -35.27 -7.48 -15.51
N ARG A 744 -35.98 -6.52 -14.89
CA ARG A 744 -36.55 -5.36 -15.61
C ARG A 744 -35.46 -4.53 -16.28
N MET A 745 -34.39 -4.22 -15.55
CA MET A 745 -33.23 -3.48 -16.08
C MET A 745 -32.59 -4.22 -17.26
N ARG A 746 -32.38 -5.54 -17.12
CA ARG A 746 -31.81 -6.38 -18.18
C ARG A 746 -32.67 -6.39 -19.44
N ARG A 747 -33.99 -6.60 -19.30
CA ARG A 747 -34.95 -6.60 -20.44
C ARG A 747 -35.04 -5.24 -21.11
N ALA A 748 -34.90 -4.15 -20.36
CA ALA A 748 -34.79 -2.80 -20.90
C ALA A 748 -33.43 -2.53 -21.58
N GLY A 749 -32.51 -3.49 -21.55
CA GLY A 749 -31.17 -3.37 -22.11
C GLY A 749 -30.25 -2.47 -21.28
N ALA A 750 -30.56 -2.19 -20.01
CA ALA A 750 -29.75 -1.30 -19.16
C ALA A 750 -28.35 -1.87 -18.87
N PHE A 751 -28.19 -3.19 -18.86
CA PHE A 751 -26.89 -3.84 -18.75
C PHE A 751 -26.83 -5.11 -19.61
N THR A 752 -25.60 -5.49 -19.97
CA THR A 752 -25.25 -6.72 -20.69
C THR A 752 -24.32 -7.62 -19.88
N HIS A 753 -23.65 -7.08 -18.87
CA HIS A 753 -22.73 -7.80 -17.98
C HIS A 753 -23.05 -7.44 -16.53
N LEU A 754 -22.82 -8.38 -15.62
CA LEU A 754 -22.95 -8.19 -14.19
C LEU A 754 -21.59 -8.38 -13.51
N VAL A 755 -21.21 -7.47 -12.64
CA VAL A 755 -20.05 -7.63 -11.76
C VAL A 755 -20.53 -7.60 -10.32
N LEU A 756 -20.20 -8.63 -9.55
CA LEU A 756 -20.40 -8.67 -8.12
C LEU A 756 -19.10 -8.21 -7.47
N SER A 757 -19.14 -7.03 -6.85
CA SER A 757 -17.97 -6.44 -6.21
C SER A 757 -17.50 -7.24 -4.98
N PRO A 758 -16.30 -6.95 -4.46
CA PRO A 758 -15.89 -7.38 -3.13
C PRO A 758 -16.83 -6.84 -2.05
N GLY A 759 -16.55 -7.14 -0.78
CA GLY A 759 -17.31 -6.61 0.35
C GLY A 759 -16.98 -7.31 1.65
N PRO A 760 -17.54 -6.84 2.78
CA PRO A 760 -17.35 -7.45 4.09
C PRO A 760 -18.24 -8.68 4.28
N GLY A 761 -17.83 -9.55 5.20
CA GLY A 761 -18.62 -10.68 5.68
C GLY A 761 -18.68 -11.85 4.71
N ALA A 762 -19.68 -12.72 4.92
CA ALA A 762 -19.94 -13.90 4.10
C ALA A 762 -21.03 -13.63 3.05
N PRO A 763 -21.11 -14.40 1.94
CA PRO A 763 -22.09 -14.14 0.89
C PRO A 763 -23.55 -14.17 1.31
N SER A 764 -23.89 -14.87 2.40
CA SER A 764 -25.22 -14.85 2.99
C SER A 764 -25.70 -13.44 3.41
N GLY A 765 -24.77 -12.50 3.64
CA GLY A 765 -25.05 -11.08 3.93
C GLY A 765 -24.92 -10.16 2.72
N ALA A 766 -24.62 -10.67 1.53
CA ALA A 766 -24.30 -9.88 0.33
C ALA A 766 -25.55 -9.42 -0.45
N GLY A 767 -26.68 -9.18 0.23
CA GLY A 767 -27.93 -8.72 -0.38
C GLY A 767 -28.37 -9.59 -1.56
N VAL A 768 -28.68 -8.96 -2.69
CA VAL A 768 -29.16 -9.64 -3.91
C VAL A 768 -28.08 -10.47 -4.63
N SER A 769 -26.80 -10.36 -4.26
CA SER A 769 -25.67 -10.91 -5.04
C SER A 769 -25.79 -12.41 -5.33
N VAL A 770 -26.06 -13.24 -4.31
CA VAL A 770 -26.18 -14.70 -4.48
C VAL A 770 -27.38 -15.05 -5.36
N ASP A 771 -28.52 -14.39 -5.15
CA ASP A 771 -29.74 -14.63 -5.92
C ASP A 771 -29.61 -14.13 -7.37
N ALA A 772 -28.85 -13.06 -7.60
CA ALA A 772 -28.52 -12.58 -8.93
C ALA A 772 -27.68 -13.61 -9.72
N VAL A 773 -26.72 -14.30 -9.09
CA VAL A 773 -25.99 -15.42 -9.73
C VAL A 773 -26.95 -16.53 -10.13
N ARG A 774 -27.85 -16.94 -9.22
CA ARG A 774 -28.83 -18.00 -9.47
C ARG A 774 -29.78 -17.63 -10.62
N ALA A 775 -30.25 -16.39 -10.66
CA ALA A 775 -31.22 -15.93 -11.63
C ALA A 775 -30.62 -15.69 -13.02
N PHE A 776 -29.41 -15.13 -13.10
CA PHE A 776 -28.86 -14.64 -14.37
C PHE A 776 -27.66 -15.43 -14.88
N GLY A 777 -27.05 -16.29 -14.07
CA GLY A 777 -25.81 -16.98 -14.42
C GLY A 777 -25.88 -17.73 -15.75
N SER A 778 -27.00 -18.36 -16.08
CA SER A 778 -27.17 -19.12 -17.33
C SER A 778 -27.26 -18.25 -18.60
N SER A 779 -27.49 -16.95 -18.46
CA SER A 779 -27.91 -16.09 -19.59
C SER A 779 -27.22 -14.73 -19.63
N THR A 780 -26.41 -14.39 -18.65
CA THR A 780 -25.72 -13.10 -18.57
C THR A 780 -24.30 -13.33 -18.06
N PRO A 781 -23.27 -12.76 -18.70
CA PRO A 781 -21.91 -12.79 -18.18
C PRO A 781 -21.82 -12.22 -16.77
N ILE A 782 -21.32 -13.00 -15.82
CA ILE A 782 -21.12 -12.59 -14.43
C ILE A 782 -19.64 -12.74 -14.05
N LEU A 783 -19.05 -11.66 -13.54
CA LEU A 783 -17.76 -11.69 -12.85
C LEU A 783 -17.97 -11.45 -11.36
N GLY A 784 -17.53 -12.38 -10.52
CA GLY A 784 -17.46 -12.17 -9.08
C GLY A 784 -16.04 -11.83 -8.64
N VAL A 785 -15.87 -10.75 -7.88
CA VAL A 785 -14.57 -10.34 -7.32
C VAL A 785 -14.59 -10.49 -5.80
N CYS A 786 -13.64 -11.21 -5.22
CA CYS A 786 -13.54 -11.49 -3.78
C CYS A 786 -14.85 -12.00 -3.15
N LEU A 787 -15.62 -11.18 -2.42
CA LEU A 787 -16.94 -11.57 -1.92
C LEU A 787 -17.88 -11.99 -3.06
N GLY A 788 -17.82 -11.33 -4.22
CA GLY A 788 -18.55 -11.75 -5.42
C GLY A 788 -18.15 -13.14 -5.92
N HIS A 789 -16.86 -13.49 -5.84
CA HIS A 789 -16.37 -14.85 -6.16
C HIS A 789 -16.93 -15.87 -5.16
N GLN A 790 -16.98 -15.51 -3.88
CA GLN A 790 -17.56 -16.34 -2.83
C GLN A 790 -19.07 -16.52 -3.01
N ALA A 791 -19.78 -15.46 -3.43
CA ALA A 791 -21.21 -15.52 -3.76
C ALA A 791 -21.51 -16.45 -4.94
N ILE A 792 -20.63 -16.50 -5.95
CA ILE A 792 -20.70 -17.50 -7.02
C ILE A 792 -20.54 -18.92 -6.45
N GLY A 793 -19.53 -19.11 -5.60
CA GLY A 793 -19.32 -20.39 -4.91
C GLY A 793 -20.58 -20.86 -4.20
N GLU A 794 -21.16 -20.01 -3.34
CA GLU A 794 -22.36 -20.32 -2.55
C GLU A 794 -23.60 -20.53 -3.43
N ALA A 795 -23.79 -19.71 -4.47
CA ALA A 795 -24.92 -19.83 -5.39
C ALA A 795 -24.99 -21.20 -6.07
N TYR A 796 -23.84 -21.80 -6.37
CA TYR A 796 -23.72 -23.12 -6.99
C TYR A 796 -23.52 -24.27 -5.99
N GLY A 797 -23.43 -23.99 -4.68
CA GLY A 797 -23.39 -25.01 -3.63
C GLY A 797 -21.99 -25.35 -3.09
N ALA A 798 -20.97 -24.55 -3.39
CA ALA A 798 -19.69 -24.60 -2.66
C ALA A 798 -19.83 -23.99 -1.25
N ARG A 799 -18.87 -24.26 -0.37
CA ARG A 799 -18.85 -23.71 1.00
C ARG A 799 -17.87 -22.54 1.08
N VAL A 800 -18.25 -21.51 1.83
CA VAL A 800 -17.34 -20.42 2.22
C VAL A 800 -16.85 -20.65 3.64
N VAL A 801 -15.54 -20.70 3.80
CA VAL A 801 -14.87 -21.02 5.07
C VAL A 801 -13.76 -20.02 5.37
N ARG A 802 -13.25 -20.01 6.59
CA ARG A 802 -12.10 -19.16 6.96
C ARG A 802 -10.85 -19.62 6.22
N ALA A 803 -10.11 -18.65 5.70
CA ALA A 803 -8.78 -18.89 5.14
C ALA A 803 -7.82 -19.39 6.25
N PRO A 804 -6.78 -20.17 5.90
CA PRO A 804 -5.74 -20.57 6.86
C PRO A 804 -5.06 -19.37 7.54
N ARG A 805 -4.91 -18.27 6.79
CA ARG A 805 -4.41 -16.97 7.27
C ARG A 805 -5.16 -15.85 6.53
N PRO A 806 -5.66 -14.81 7.23
CA PRO A 806 -6.14 -13.59 6.59
C PRO A 806 -5.04 -12.89 5.79
N VAL A 807 -5.37 -12.33 4.62
CA VAL A 807 -4.42 -11.58 3.79
C VAL A 807 -5.09 -10.31 3.28
N HIS A 808 -4.55 -9.15 3.65
CA HIS A 808 -5.08 -7.83 3.28
C HIS A 808 -3.95 -6.91 2.81
N GLY A 809 -4.04 -6.42 1.57
CA GLY A 809 -3.07 -5.46 1.01
C GLY A 809 -1.73 -6.07 0.61
N VAL A 810 -1.69 -7.38 0.34
CA VAL A 810 -0.46 -8.09 -0.02
C VAL A 810 -0.51 -8.52 -1.49
N PRO A 811 0.53 -8.26 -2.29
CA PRO A 811 0.65 -8.83 -3.63
C PRO A 811 0.98 -10.32 -3.50
N SER A 812 0.32 -11.16 -4.30
CA SER A 812 0.53 -12.60 -4.29
C SER A 812 0.75 -13.18 -5.68
N LEU A 813 1.54 -14.25 -5.77
CA LEU A 813 1.67 -15.05 -6.97
C LEU A 813 0.43 -15.92 -7.18
N ILE A 814 -0.28 -15.70 -8.29
CA ILE A 814 -1.50 -16.41 -8.68
C ILE A 814 -1.22 -17.25 -9.92
N HIS A 815 -1.21 -18.56 -9.74
CA HIS A 815 -1.14 -19.53 -10.83
C HIS A 815 -2.53 -19.79 -11.38
N HIS A 816 -2.70 -19.76 -12.70
CA HIS A 816 -3.98 -19.93 -13.36
C HIS A 816 -3.91 -20.93 -14.52
N ASP A 817 -5.07 -21.36 -15.01
CA ASP A 817 -5.20 -22.27 -16.16
C ASP A 817 -4.99 -21.60 -17.53
N GLY A 818 -4.95 -20.25 -17.57
CA GLY A 818 -4.72 -19.48 -18.80
C GLY A 818 -5.94 -19.43 -19.72
N LEU A 819 -7.12 -19.74 -19.19
CA LEU A 819 -8.39 -19.75 -19.90
C LEU A 819 -9.34 -18.71 -19.28
N GLY A 820 -10.46 -18.42 -19.96
CA GLY A 820 -11.47 -17.53 -19.40
C GLY A 820 -10.93 -16.12 -19.20
N VAL A 821 -11.15 -15.56 -18.00
CA VAL A 821 -10.58 -14.25 -17.64
C VAL A 821 -9.05 -14.22 -17.66
N TYR A 822 -8.37 -15.36 -17.62
CA TYR A 822 -6.91 -15.48 -17.70
C TYR A 822 -6.37 -15.72 -19.12
N ALA A 823 -7.23 -15.69 -20.15
CA ALA A 823 -6.83 -15.93 -21.53
C ALA A 823 -5.68 -15.01 -21.97
N GLY A 824 -4.67 -15.58 -22.64
CA GLY A 824 -3.51 -14.84 -23.15
C GLY A 824 -2.56 -14.31 -22.07
N MET A 825 -2.73 -14.69 -20.80
CA MET A 825 -1.80 -14.37 -19.73
C MET A 825 -0.79 -15.51 -19.55
N ASP A 826 0.50 -15.16 -19.54
CA ASP A 826 1.55 -16.04 -19.03
C ASP A 826 1.47 -16.06 -17.49
N GLY A 827 1.63 -17.23 -16.89
CA GLY A 827 1.63 -17.35 -15.42
C GLY A 827 2.97 -16.95 -14.78
N PRO A 828 3.04 -16.89 -13.43
CA PRO A 828 1.95 -16.51 -12.54
C PRO A 828 1.58 -15.03 -12.70
N LEU A 829 0.31 -14.70 -12.48
CA LEU A 829 -0.17 -13.33 -12.33
C LEU A 829 0.19 -12.82 -10.93
N VAL A 830 0.67 -11.59 -10.83
CA VAL A 830 0.80 -10.89 -9.53
C VAL A 830 -0.48 -10.12 -9.27
N ALA A 831 -1.15 -10.42 -8.16
CA ALA A 831 -2.41 -9.77 -7.83
C ALA A 831 -2.60 -9.55 -6.32
N ALA A 832 -3.32 -8.48 -6.01
CA ALA A 832 -3.67 -8.11 -4.65
C ALA A 832 -4.70 -9.06 -4.03
N ARG A 833 -4.53 -9.34 -2.73
CA ARG A 833 -5.50 -10.08 -1.92
C ARG A 833 -6.02 -9.23 -0.77
N TYR A 834 -7.34 -9.21 -0.62
CA TYR A 834 -8.05 -8.66 0.54
C TYR A 834 -9.14 -9.63 1.00
N HIS A 835 -8.75 -10.74 1.62
CA HIS A 835 -9.71 -11.74 2.08
C HIS A 835 -9.30 -12.48 3.35
N SER A 836 -10.32 -12.80 4.14
CA SER A 836 -10.25 -13.69 5.31
C SER A 836 -11.03 -14.98 5.11
N LEU A 837 -11.84 -15.06 4.06
CA LEU A 837 -12.69 -16.19 3.70
C LEU A 837 -12.30 -16.72 2.31
N ILE A 838 -12.50 -18.01 2.09
CA ILE A 838 -12.20 -18.71 0.83
C ILE A 838 -13.31 -19.69 0.47
N VAL A 839 -13.36 -20.09 -0.80
CA VAL A 839 -14.28 -21.12 -1.30
C VAL A 839 -13.63 -22.50 -1.24
N GLU A 840 -14.36 -23.48 -0.72
CA GLU A 840 -13.96 -24.90 -0.67
C GLU A 840 -15.10 -25.84 -1.06
N GLY A 841 -14.75 -27.09 -1.41
CA GLY A 841 -15.72 -28.14 -1.73
C GLY A 841 -16.52 -27.82 -2.99
N LEU A 842 -15.82 -27.53 -4.08
CA LEU A 842 -16.45 -27.15 -5.34
C LEU A 842 -17.39 -28.26 -5.85
N PRO A 843 -18.64 -27.91 -6.22
CA PRO A 843 -19.54 -28.83 -6.89
C PRO A 843 -19.06 -29.11 -8.32
N ASP A 844 -19.58 -30.16 -8.95
CA ASP A 844 -19.22 -30.52 -10.33
C ASP A 844 -19.46 -29.38 -11.32
N ALA A 845 -20.42 -28.48 -11.06
CA ALA A 845 -20.71 -27.35 -11.94
C ALA A 845 -19.59 -26.29 -12.01
N LEU A 846 -18.70 -26.23 -11.01
CA LEU A 846 -17.60 -25.26 -10.93
C LEU A 846 -16.24 -25.91 -11.19
N VAL A 847 -15.43 -25.27 -12.02
CA VAL A 847 -14.05 -25.66 -12.31
C VAL A 847 -13.11 -24.68 -11.58
N PRO A 848 -12.12 -25.16 -10.81
CA PRO A 848 -11.11 -24.29 -10.24
C PRO A 848 -10.17 -23.77 -11.35
N THR A 849 -9.96 -22.46 -11.40
CA THR A 849 -9.19 -21.81 -12.48
C THR A 849 -7.88 -21.16 -12.01
N ALA A 850 -7.77 -20.82 -10.72
CA ALA A 850 -6.56 -20.20 -10.19
C ALA A 850 -6.27 -20.60 -8.73
N TRP A 851 -5.00 -20.51 -8.33
CA TRP A 851 -4.49 -20.80 -6.98
C TRP A 851 -3.35 -19.85 -6.62
N ASN A 852 -3.20 -19.50 -5.34
CA ASN A 852 -1.96 -18.84 -4.89
C ASN A 852 -0.80 -19.85 -4.77
N ALA A 853 0.40 -19.36 -4.43
CA ALA A 853 1.59 -20.20 -4.24
C ALA A 853 1.41 -21.28 -3.16
N GLU A 854 0.55 -21.05 -2.16
CA GLU A 854 0.22 -22.00 -1.09
C GLU A 854 -0.85 -23.04 -1.49
N GLY A 855 -1.43 -22.91 -2.69
CA GLY A 855 -2.46 -23.83 -3.20
C GLY A 855 -3.89 -23.48 -2.78
N VAL A 856 -4.11 -22.34 -2.14
CA VAL A 856 -5.45 -21.82 -1.82
C VAL A 856 -6.14 -21.43 -3.12
N LEU A 857 -7.42 -21.82 -3.28
CA LEU A 857 -8.23 -21.51 -4.46
C LEU A 857 -8.42 -19.99 -4.63
N MET A 858 -8.10 -19.48 -5.81
CA MET A 858 -8.17 -18.05 -6.15
C MET A 858 -9.09 -17.74 -7.33
N GLY A 859 -9.63 -18.75 -8.01
CA GLY A 859 -10.50 -18.54 -9.16
C GLY A 859 -11.41 -19.73 -9.43
N VAL A 860 -12.62 -19.45 -9.91
CA VAL A 860 -13.58 -20.46 -10.39
C VAL A 860 -14.23 -20.03 -11.69
N ARG A 861 -14.69 -21.01 -12.46
CA ARG A 861 -15.51 -20.82 -13.66
C ARG A 861 -16.61 -21.86 -13.72
N HIS A 862 -17.82 -21.47 -14.07
CA HIS A 862 -18.90 -22.43 -14.30
C HIS A 862 -18.66 -23.19 -15.61
N ARG A 863 -18.95 -24.49 -15.63
CA ARG A 863 -18.71 -25.35 -16.82
C ARG A 863 -19.48 -24.90 -18.07
N GLU A 864 -20.73 -24.49 -17.87
CA GLU A 864 -21.66 -24.22 -18.98
C GLU A 864 -22.11 -22.74 -19.08
N HIS A 865 -22.01 -22.00 -17.99
CA HIS A 865 -22.57 -20.67 -17.84
C HIS A 865 -21.45 -19.64 -18.00
N PRO A 866 -21.71 -18.44 -18.54
CA PRO A 866 -20.71 -17.37 -18.62
C PRO A 866 -20.44 -16.73 -17.24
N VAL A 867 -20.09 -17.54 -16.24
CA VAL A 867 -19.85 -17.11 -14.87
C VAL A 867 -18.42 -17.44 -14.48
N GLU A 868 -17.66 -16.41 -14.13
CA GLU A 868 -16.30 -16.53 -13.60
C GLU A 868 -16.17 -15.75 -12.30
N GLY A 869 -15.34 -16.24 -11.39
CA GLY A 869 -15.07 -15.57 -10.12
C GLY A 869 -13.59 -15.55 -9.84
N VAL A 870 -13.06 -14.40 -9.43
CA VAL A 870 -11.68 -14.21 -8.99
C VAL A 870 -11.64 -13.77 -7.53
N GLN A 871 -10.85 -14.43 -6.70
CA GLN A 871 -10.69 -14.07 -5.29
C GLN A 871 -9.77 -12.86 -5.09
N VAL A 872 -8.94 -12.56 -6.09
CA VAL A 872 -8.03 -11.41 -6.13
C VAL A 872 -8.75 -10.14 -6.58
N HIS A 873 -8.11 -8.99 -6.38
CA HIS A 873 -8.66 -7.68 -6.69
C HIS A 873 -8.00 -7.08 -7.94
N PRO A 874 -8.60 -7.21 -9.14
CA PRO A 874 -8.06 -6.63 -10.36
C PRO A 874 -7.94 -5.10 -10.31
N GLU A 875 -8.73 -4.42 -9.49
CA GLU A 875 -8.78 -2.97 -9.39
C GLU A 875 -7.70 -2.33 -8.51
N SER A 876 -6.98 -3.16 -7.74
CA SER A 876 -5.93 -2.71 -6.83
C SER A 876 -4.66 -2.31 -7.57
N ILE A 877 -3.95 -1.29 -7.06
CA ILE A 877 -2.63 -0.92 -7.56
C ILE A 877 -1.57 -2.04 -7.43
N LEU A 878 -1.83 -3.08 -6.63
CA LEU A 878 -0.97 -4.27 -6.51
C LEU A 878 -1.27 -5.35 -7.55
N THR A 879 -2.20 -5.10 -8.48
CA THR A 879 -2.51 -6.01 -9.58
C THR A 879 -2.19 -5.32 -10.92
N PRO A 880 -0.92 -5.31 -11.37
CA PRO A 880 -0.50 -4.55 -12.56
C PRO A 880 -1.25 -4.94 -13.84
N ARG A 881 -1.70 -6.19 -13.94
CA ARG A 881 -2.46 -6.72 -15.08
C ARG A 881 -3.96 -6.84 -14.81
N GLY A 882 -4.48 -6.01 -13.91
CA GLY A 882 -5.89 -5.98 -13.52
C GLY A 882 -6.83 -5.69 -14.68
N HIS A 883 -6.48 -4.71 -15.52
CA HIS A 883 -7.24 -4.39 -16.74
C HIS A 883 -7.37 -5.60 -17.68
N ASP A 884 -6.34 -6.43 -17.79
CA ASP A 884 -6.36 -7.56 -18.72
C ASP A 884 -7.39 -8.63 -18.31
N LEU A 885 -7.63 -8.81 -17.00
CA LEU A 885 -8.69 -9.69 -16.51
C LEU A 885 -10.08 -9.16 -16.93
N LEU A 886 -10.27 -7.84 -16.81
CA LEU A 886 -11.51 -7.18 -17.19
C LEU A 886 -11.70 -7.14 -18.72
N VAL A 887 -10.61 -6.98 -19.48
CA VAL A 887 -10.61 -7.07 -20.95
C VAL A 887 -11.17 -8.42 -21.39
N ASN A 888 -10.68 -9.51 -20.82
CA ASN A 888 -11.15 -10.85 -21.15
C ASN A 888 -12.62 -11.02 -20.76
N PHE A 889 -13.00 -10.58 -19.55
CA PHE A 889 -14.41 -10.64 -19.12
C PHE A 889 -15.38 -9.89 -20.04
N LEU A 890 -14.99 -8.71 -20.54
CA LEU A 890 -15.83 -7.86 -21.40
C LEU A 890 -15.85 -8.30 -22.86
N SER A 891 -15.03 -9.28 -23.24
CA SER A 891 -14.87 -9.69 -24.64
C SER A 891 -15.91 -10.76 -25.02
N PRO A 892 -16.61 -10.61 -26.16
CA PRO A 892 -17.68 -11.52 -26.58
C PRO A 892 -17.21 -12.95 -26.93
N ASP A 893 -15.91 -13.16 -27.15
CA ASP A 893 -15.33 -14.36 -27.78
C ASP A 893 -14.55 -15.30 -26.83
N VAL A 894 -14.62 -15.13 -25.50
CA VAL A 894 -13.84 -15.93 -24.52
C VAL A 894 -14.33 -17.39 -24.35
N ARG A 895 -15.02 -17.93 -25.36
CA ARG A 895 -15.34 -19.35 -25.48
C ARG A 895 -14.52 -19.97 -26.61
N ALA A 896 -13.25 -20.28 -26.31
CA ALA A 896 -12.46 -21.26 -27.05
C ALA A 896 -12.02 -22.38 -26.09
#